data_AF-A0AAN9N8B9-F1
#
_entry.id   AF-A0AAN9N8B9-F1
#
_cell.length_a   1.000
_cell.length_b   1.000
_cell.length_c   1.000
_cell.angle_alpha   90.00
_cell.angle_beta   90.00
_cell.angle_gamma   90.00
#
_symmetry.space_group_name_H-M   'P 1'
#
loop_
_entity.id
_entity.type
_entity.pdbx_description
1 polymer ?
#
loop_
_entity_poly.entity_id
_entity_poly.type
_entity_poly.pdbx_seq_one_letter_code
_entity_poly.pdbx_strand_id
1 'polypeptide(L)'
;MFVPSTVPPTLLFGPLAYVALSYLNHDALKPPINTLPSHFPAPSLTFTLPKTFSLSLSPLFPSLLQSSKLTMTVQSDSLSLPCDQKGQEPLQLIEDLTTNTDPYQEEVLRQILTQNAHTEYLKRFGLNAATDRHTFKSKVPVVTYEDLRPDIERIANGDRSPILCARPISEFLTSSGTSAGERKLMPTIDEDMDRRQFLYSMQMPVMKQFVSDLDKGKALHFLFVKAESKTPGGLLARPVLTSYYNSQQFKKRPFDPYNVLTSPNEAILCPDSFQSMYTQMLCGLIMRHEVLRVGAVFASGLLRAIRFLQLNWDQLAHDIHTGTLNPKVTDPFIRECMSKILKPDPELATFIKNECSGENWERIIVRIWPNTKYLEVIVTGAMAQYIPTLDYYSGGLPKPCTMYASSECFFGLNLKPMSEPSDVSYTILPNMGYFEFLPHDDDSQVTLSRDSPPRLVDLADVELGKFYELIITTYSGLYRYRVGDILQVTGFHNSDPQFRFVRRKNVLLSIDSDKTDEAELQKAIENASEMLKEFKTSVVEYTSFADTKSIPGHYVIYWELFMKDTSHSPTSEVLNQCCLVMEESLNSVYRQGRVADNSIGPLEIRVVKNGTFEELMDYAISRGASINQYKVPRCVNFEPIMELLDSMVVSYHFSPAAPHWTPERRTMRMYFCARATYSVRDTRLVYNSQIRICIVRVDVLLTGSCVTNLFPVTLLDH
;
A
#
# COMPACT_ATOMS: atom_id res chain seq x y z
N MET A 1 -2.82 -24.27 -53.90
CA MET A 1 -2.47 -23.77 -55.24
C MET A 1 -2.71 -22.28 -55.28
N PHE A 2 -1.67 -21.54 -55.65
CA PHE A 2 -1.62 -20.14 -56.10
C PHE A 2 -1.99 -18.97 -55.16
N VAL A 3 -0.91 -18.39 -54.63
CA VAL A 3 -0.66 -16.95 -54.41
C VAL A 3 -0.86 -16.18 -55.74
N PRO A 4 -1.20 -14.88 -55.69
CA PRO A 4 -0.26 -13.92 -56.28
C PRO A 4 -0.05 -12.65 -55.45
N SER A 5 1.22 -12.34 -55.28
CA SER A 5 1.82 -11.03 -55.02
C SER A 5 1.53 -10.04 -56.15
N THR A 6 1.42 -8.73 -55.85
CA THR A 6 2.02 -7.65 -56.66
C THR A 6 1.93 -6.28 -55.95
N VAL A 7 3.09 -5.65 -55.80
CA VAL A 7 3.42 -4.20 -55.63
C VAL A 7 4.21 -3.87 -56.94
N PRO A 8 4.28 -2.66 -57.57
CA PRO A 8 4.63 -1.30 -57.05
C PRO A 8 4.02 -0.14 -57.93
N PRO A 9 4.60 1.08 -58.17
CA PRO A 9 5.70 1.90 -57.58
C PRO A 9 5.25 3.37 -57.21
N THR A 10 6.02 4.35 -56.70
CA THR A 10 7.21 5.04 -57.26
C THR A 10 7.70 6.21 -56.35
N LEU A 11 9.04 6.43 -56.33
CA LEU A 11 9.86 7.67 -56.12
C LEU A 11 9.71 8.50 -54.82
N LEU A 12 10.71 9.18 -54.23
CA LEU A 12 12.19 9.24 -54.19
C LEU A 12 12.51 10.61 -53.52
N PHE A 13 13.43 10.70 -52.55
CA PHE A 13 14.58 11.62 -52.55
C PHE A 13 15.31 11.53 -51.19
N GLY A 14 16.56 11.05 -51.23
CA GLY A 14 17.60 11.31 -50.23
C GLY A 14 18.45 12.52 -50.65
N PRO A 15 19.46 12.91 -49.85
CA PRO A 15 20.86 12.54 -50.16
C PRO A 15 21.67 12.12 -48.91
N LEU A 16 22.42 11.00 -48.95
CA LEU A 16 23.89 10.83 -49.21
C LEU A 16 24.79 11.29 -48.04
N ALA A 17 25.94 10.70 -47.70
CA ALA A 17 26.71 9.46 -47.96
C ALA A 17 28.04 9.65 -47.18
N TYR A 18 28.71 8.64 -46.62
CA TYR A 18 29.84 7.87 -47.19
C TYR A 18 30.27 6.83 -46.09
N VAL A 19 30.40 5.50 -46.29
CA VAL A 19 31.28 4.68 -47.16
C VAL A 19 32.75 4.79 -46.70
N ALA A 20 33.59 3.75 -46.44
CA ALA A 20 33.72 2.33 -46.83
C ALA A 20 34.65 1.63 -45.77
N LEU A 21 35.05 0.35 -45.77
CA LEU A 21 35.46 -0.63 -46.80
C LEU A 21 35.63 -2.02 -46.14
N SER A 22 35.86 -3.03 -46.97
CA SER A 22 35.44 -4.43 -46.88
C SER A 22 36.58 -5.48 -46.87
N TYR A 23 36.17 -6.77 -46.82
CA TYR A 23 36.87 -8.05 -47.15
C TYR A 23 37.74 -8.71 -46.06
N LEU A 24 37.99 -10.02 -46.02
CA LEU A 24 37.26 -11.31 -46.25
C LEU A 24 38.32 -12.42 -46.04
N ASN A 25 37.88 -13.62 -45.64
CA ASN A 25 38.50 -14.96 -45.80
C ASN A 25 39.56 -15.51 -44.82
N HIS A 26 39.06 -16.46 -44.00
CA HIS A 26 39.27 -17.92 -44.06
C HIS A 26 40.62 -18.60 -43.75
N ASP A 27 40.49 -19.58 -42.84
CA ASP A 27 41.10 -20.93 -42.76
C ASP A 27 42.18 -21.28 -41.71
N ALA A 28 41.68 -22.04 -40.72
CA ALA A 28 42.11 -23.39 -40.29
C ALA A 28 43.50 -23.63 -39.65
N LEU A 29 43.50 -24.15 -38.41
CA LEU A 29 43.93 -25.52 -38.03
C LEU A 29 44.00 -25.70 -36.49
N LYS A 30 43.48 -26.83 -35.98
CA LYS A 30 43.62 -27.38 -34.61
C LYS A 30 44.62 -28.58 -34.66
N PRO A 31 44.86 -29.33 -33.55
CA PRO A 31 45.87 -29.25 -32.47
C PRO A 31 46.89 -30.43 -32.58
N PRO A 32 47.77 -30.82 -31.59
CA PRO A 32 47.40 -31.66 -30.39
C PRO A 32 48.35 -31.55 -29.12
N ILE A 33 47.87 -31.77 -27.87
CA ILE A 33 48.02 -32.94 -26.93
C ILE A 33 49.23 -33.00 -25.94
N ASN A 34 48.88 -33.09 -24.63
CA ASN A 34 49.45 -33.72 -23.40
C ASN A 34 50.92 -33.57 -22.91
N THR A 35 51.10 -33.27 -21.61
CA THR A 35 51.64 -34.18 -20.54
C THR A 35 51.81 -33.49 -19.16
N LEU A 36 51.53 -34.24 -18.06
CA LEU A 36 51.85 -34.00 -16.61
C LEU A 36 53.35 -34.32 -16.32
N PRO A 37 53.98 -34.22 -15.09
CA PRO A 37 53.47 -34.10 -13.69
C PRO A 37 54.29 -33.24 -12.64
N SER A 38 53.76 -33.15 -11.40
CA SER A 38 54.33 -33.27 -10.02
C SER A 38 55.36 -32.32 -9.31
N HIS A 39 55.09 -32.14 -7.98
CA HIS A 39 55.94 -31.95 -6.77
C HIS A 39 56.40 -30.58 -6.20
N PHE A 40 55.83 -30.22 -5.02
CA PHE A 40 56.38 -29.80 -3.67
C PHE A 40 57.83 -29.27 -3.49
N PRO A 41 58.16 -28.43 -2.44
CA PRO A 41 57.97 -28.73 -1.00
C PRO A 41 57.67 -27.56 0.00
N ALA A 42 57.42 -27.96 1.28
CA ALA A 42 57.23 -27.19 2.53
C ALA A 42 58.57 -26.79 3.24
N PRO A 43 58.58 -26.10 4.41
CA PRO A 43 58.38 -26.71 5.77
C PRO A 43 57.56 -25.83 6.78
N SER A 44 56.67 -26.35 7.66
CA SER A 44 56.82 -26.83 9.07
C SER A 44 57.53 -25.87 10.07
N LEU A 45 56.93 -25.46 11.22
CA LEU A 45 56.87 -26.18 12.51
C LEU A 45 56.05 -25.42 13.61
N THR A 46 55.85 -26.09 14.74
CA THR A 46 54.70 -26.09 15.68
C THR A 46 54.96 -25.56 17.11
N PHE A 47 53.84 -25.16 17.78
CA PHE A 47 53.44 -25.23 19.22
C PHE A 47 54.20 -24.52 20.37
N THR A 48 53.42 -23.84 21.26
CA THR A 48 53.23 -24.21 22.70
C THR A 48 52.18 -23.34 23.44
N LEU A 49 51.43 -23.97 24.36
CA LEU A 49 50.51 -23.40 25.38
C LEU A 49 51.23 -23.26 26.74
N PRO A 50 50.67 -22.50 27.71
CA PRO A 50 50.23 -23.19 28.95
C PRO A 50 48.98 -22.64 29.68
N LYS A 51 48.19 -23.62 30.15
CA LYS A 51 47.43 -23.85 31.42
C LYS A 51 47.17 -22.77 32.52
N THR A 52 45.87 -22.65 32.86
CA THR A 52 45.14 -22.69 34.17
C THR A 52 45.57 -21.89 35.41
N PHE A 53 44.59 -21.20 36.04
CA PHE A 53 44.31 -21.28 37.50
C PHE A 53 42.84 -20.93 37.81
N SER A 54 42.25 -21.63 38.79
CA SER A 54 40.93 -21.41 39.40
C SER A 54 41.09 -20.80 40.79
N LEU A 55 40.09 -20.06 41.29
CA LEU A 55 39.74 -19.95 42.71
C LEU A 55 38.37 -19.28 42.91
N SER A 56 37.52 -19.94 43.70
CA SER A 56 36.24 -19.45 44.22
C SER A 56 36.44 -18.73 45.56
N LEU A 57 35.61 -17.73 45.88
CA LEU A 57 35.02 -17.48 47.21
C LEU A 57 34.07 -16.27 47.15
N SER A 58 32.86 -16.46 47.67
CA SER A 58 31.85 -15.45 48.05
C SER A 58 31.83 -15.32 49.59
N PRO A 59 30.94 -14.52 50.23
CA PRO A 59 30.44 -13.15 50.02
C PRO A 59 30.73 -12.25 51.26
N LEU A 60 30.40 -10.94 51.25
CA LEU A 60 29.99 -10.13 52.45
C LEU A 60 29.66 -8.66 52.07
N PHE A 61 28.47 -8.18 52.49
CA PHE A 61 27.99 -6.78 52.54
C PHE A 61 28.40 -6.11 53.90
N PRO A 62 28.16 -4.81 54.25
CA PRO A 62 27.39 -3.72 53.60
C PRO A 62 27.99 -2.27 53.61
N SER A 63 27.29 -1.37 52.90
CA SER A 63 27.04 0.07 53.14
C SER A 63 28.17 1.12 53.21
N LEU A 64 28.09 2.13 52.34
CA LEU A 64 28.09 3.56 52.73
C LEU A 64 27.73 4.47 51.55
N LEU A 65 26.81 5.41 51.81
CA LEU A 65 26.43 6.51 50.93
C LEU A 65 27.62 7.42 50.63
N GLN A 66 27.82 7.75 49.35
CA GLN A 66 28.37 9.05 49.01
C GLN A 66 27.88 9.51 47.64
N SER A 67 27.23 10.67 47.65
CA SER A 67 26.83 11.44 46.48
C SER A 67 28.07 11.86 45.69
N SER A 68 28.19 11.41 44.44
CA SER A 68 29.06 12.04 43.45
C SER A 68 28.31 12.12 42.13
N LYS A 69 28.22 13.36 41.61
CA LYS A 69 27.78 13.65 40.25
C LYS A 69 28.65 12.82 39.29
N LEU A 70 28.08 11.78 38.70
CA LEU A 70 28.70 11.09 37.58
C LEU A 70 28.16 11.73 36.29
N THR A 71 29.00 12.58 35.70
CA THR A 71 28.92 12.89 34.27
C THR A 71 29.01 11.55 33.53
N MET A 72 27.91 11.08 32.94
CA MET A 72 27.96 9.95 32.03
C MET A 72 28.68 10.40 30.77
N THR A 73 29.99 10.21 30.76
CA THR A 73 30.74 10.04 29.51
C THR A 73 30.17 8.79 28.86
N VAL A 74 29.29 8.97 27.88
CA VAL A 74 28.87 7.90 26.98
C VAL A 74 30.13 7.46 26.25
N GLN A 75 30.72 6.35 26.69
CA GLN A 75 31.69 5.64 25.86
C GLN A 75 30.95 5.25 24.58
N SER A 76 31.54 5.64 23.46
CA SER A 76 31.12 5.31 22.11
C SER A 76 31.29 3.81 21.87
N ASP A 77 30.47 2.99 22.52
CA ASP A 77 30.19 1.66 22.04
C ASP A 77 29.31 1.85 20.81
N SER A 78 29.80 1.37 19.67
CA SER A 78 29.09 1.40 18.39
C SER A 78 27.67 0.86 18.57
N LEU A 79 26.65 1.70 18.34
CA LEU A 79 25.26 1.28 18.20
C LEU A 79 25.21 0.23 17.07
N SER A 80 25.23 -1.05 17.44
CA SER A 80 25.06 -2.14 16.48
C SER A 80 23.60 -2.15 16.03
N LEU A 81 23.38 -2.18 14.72
CA LEU A 81 22.02 -2.25 14.21
C LEU A 81 21.34 -3.54 14.70
N PRO A 82 20.06 -3.49 15.08
CA PRO A 82 19.37 -4.65 15.62
C PRO A 82 19.19 -5.82 14.65
N CYS A 83 19.40 -5.62 13.35
CA CYS A 83 19.42 -6.72 12.38
C CYS A 83 20.52 -7.74 12.69
N ASP A 84 21.54 -7.35 13.46
CA ASP A 84 22.65 -8.18 13.94
C ASP A 84 22.48 -8.66 15.40
N GLN A 85 21.46 -8.18 16.13
CA GLN A 85 21.25 -8.50 17.54
C GLN A 85 20.41 -9.78 17.72
N LYS A 86 21.01 -10.93 17.38
CA LYS A 86 20.42 -12.24 17.67
C LYS A 86 20.29 -12.45 19.18
N GLY A 87 19.08 -12.40 19.72
CA GLY A 87 18.76 -12.85 21.09
C GLY A 87 18.04 -11.85 22.00
N GLN A 88 17.80 -10.61 21.57
CA GLN A 88 16.93 -9.68 22.31
C GLN A 88 15.44 -9.99 22.07
N GLU A 89 14.61 -9.66 23.06
CA GLU A 89 13.16 -9.84 22.98
C GLU A 89 12.56 -8.82 21.98
N PRO A 90 11.76 -9.24 20.98
CA PRO A 90 11.31 -8.36 19.89
C PRO A 90 10.60 -7.08 20.33
N LEU A 91 9.82 -7.11 21.41
CA LEU A 91 9.10 -5.94 21.89
C LEU A 91 10.07 -4.96 22.57
N GLN A 92 11.01 -5.48 23.36
CA GLN A 92 12.07 -4.68 23.97
C GLN A 92 12.90 -3.93 22.92
N LEU A 93 13.10 -4.55 21.76
CA LEU A 93 13.78 -3.91 20.65
C LEU A 93 12.95 -2.79 19.98
N ILE A 94 11.63 -2.98 19.85
CA ILE A 94 10.73 -1.91 19.39
C ILE A 94 10.80 -0.73 20.38
N GLU A 95 10.79 -0.99 21.68
CA GLU A 95 10.91 0.05 22.71
C GLU A 95 12.23 0.81 22.60
N ASP A 96 13.35 0.12 22.39
CA ASP A 96 14.66 0.77 22.22
C ASP A 96 14.72 1.64 20.95
N LEU A 97 14.29 1.08 19.81
CA LEU A 97 14.22 1.79 18.54
C LEU A 97 13.38 3.07 18.64
N THR A 98 12.21 2.97 19.27
CA THR A 98 11.25 4.09 19.36
C THR A 98 11.61 5.09 20.46
N THR A 99 12.41 4.70 21.45
CA THR A 99 12.94 5.61 22.48
C THR A 99 14.12 6.43 21.96
N ASN A 100 14.91 5.87 21.04
CA ASN A 100 16.14 6.44 20.52
C ASN A 100 16.02 6.82 19.01
N THR A 101 14.86 7.31 18.58
CA THR A 101 14.54 7.55 17.16
C THR A 101 15.59 8.40 16.43
N ASP A 102 15.91 9.60 16.95
CA ASP A 102 16.84 10.52 16.28
C ASP A 102 18.28 10.00 16.22
N PRO A 103 18.87 9.46 17.32
CA PRO A 103 20.15 8.77 17.26
C PRO A 103 20.21 7.63 16.23
N TYR A 104 19.16 6.80 16.15
CA TYR A 104 19.09 5.74 15.14
C TYR A 104 19.03 6.28 13.73
N GLN A 105 18.26 7.34 13.47
CA GLN A 105 18.20 7.98 12.16
C GLN A 105 19.54 8.58 11.74
N GLU A 106 20.28 9.20 12.67
CA GLU A 106 21.64 9.71 12.40
C GLU A 106 22.61 8.57 12.06
N GLU A 107 22.60 7.50 12.83
CA GLU A 107 23.47 6.34 12.60
C GLU A 107 23.14 5.62 11.29
N VAL A 108 21.86 5.42 10.96
CA VAL A 108 21.42 4.84 9.68
C VAL A 108 21.89 5.68 8.51
N LEU A 109 21.70 7.00 8.56
CA LEU A 109 22.19 7.90 7.52
C LEU A 109 23.71 7.80 7.39
N ARG A 110 24.44 7.87 8.51
CA ARG A 110 25.91 7.76 8.54
C ARG A 110 26.38 6.47 7.87
N GLN A 111 25.72 5.34 8.15
CA GLN A 111 26.05 4.05 7.53
C GLN A 111 25.78 4.01 6.03
N ILE A 112 24.60 4.49 5.60
CA ILE A 112 24.24 4.57 4.17
C ILE A 112 25.29 5.42 3.42
N LEU A 113 25.62 6.59 3.95
CA LEU A 113 26.58 7.51 3.34
C LEU A 113 28.02 6.95 3.38
N THR A 114 28.40 6.26 4.46
CA THR A 114 29.71 5.59 4.55
C THR A 114 29.82 4.49 3.50
N GLN A 115 28.81 3.62 3.40
CA GLN A 115 28.78 2.53 2.43
C GLN A 115 28.88 3.08 1.00
N ASN A 116 28.09 4.11 0.71
CA ASN A 116 27.91 4.60 -0.65
C ASN A 116 28.79 5.82 -0.99
N ALA A 117 29.75 6.19 -0.14
CA ALA A 117 30.57 7.40 -0.24
C ALA A 117 31.24 7.62 -1.61
N HIS A 118 31.55 6.52 -2.32
CA HIS A 118 32.26 6.54 -3.58
C HIS A 118 31.40 6.28 -4.81
N THR A 119 30.08 6.18 -4.63
CA THR A 119 29.14 6.00 -5.73
C THR A 119 29.11 7.20 -6.66
N GLU A 120 28.79 6.97 -7.93
CA GLU A 120 28.70 8.04 -8.94
C GLU A 120 27.68 9.11 -8.52
N TYR A 121 26.53 8.70 -8.00
CA TYR A 121 25.45 9.60 -7.62
C TYR A 121 25.88 10.56 -6.49
N LEU A 122 26.45 10.07 -5.39
CA LEU A 122 26.88 10.94 -4.29
C LEU A 122 28.08 11.84 -4.67
N LYS A 123 28.95 11.37 -5.58
CA LYS A 123 30.01 12.19 -6.17
C LYS A 123 29.46 13.32 -7.05
N ARG A 124 28.40 13.05 -7.83
CA ARG A 124 27.73 14.04 -8.70
C ARG A 124 27.27 15.28 -7.90
N PHE A 125 26.89 15.09 -6.64
CA PHE A 125 26.46 16.17 -5.73
C PHE A 125 27.57 16.66 -4.78
N GLY A 126 28.83 16.27 -5.01
CA GLY A 126 29.97 16.78 -4.25
C GLY A 126 29.92 16.47 -2.75
N LEU A 127 29.28 15.36 -2.34
CA LEU A 127 29.19 14.99 -0.93
C LEU A 127 30.57 14.67 -0.34
N ASN A 128 31.53 14.25 -1.17
CA ASN A 128 32.95 14.08 -0.81
C ASN A 128 33.16 13.21 0.44
N ALA A 129 32.43 12.09 0.54
CA ALA A 129 32.45 11.18 1.69
C ALA A 129 32.04 11.80 3.04
N ALA A 130 31.39 12.98 3.03
CA ALA A 130 30.72 13.50 4.21
C ALA A 130 29.58 12.55 4.61
N THR A 131 29.43 12.33 5.91
CA THR A 131 28.43 11.41 6.48
C THR A 131 27.49 12.11 7.47
N ASP A 132 27.66 13.40 7.68
CA ASP A 132 26.83 14.20 8.57
C ASP A 132 25.53 14.66 7.89
N ARG A 133 24.46 14.70 8.69
CA ARG A 133 23.11 15.07 8.26
C ARG A 133 23.05 16.45 7.60
N HIS A 134 23.79 17.41 8.14
CA HIS A 134 23.77 18.80 7.65
C HIS A 134 24.34 18.91 6.22
N THR A 135 25.50 18.32 5.97
CA THR A 135 26.13 18.31 4.64
C THR A 135 25.29 17.50 3.64
N PHE A 136 24.70 16.38 4.06
CA PHE A 136 23.77 15.61 3.25
C PHE A 136 22.57 16.46 2.79
N LYS A 137 21.86 17.09 3.73
CA LYS A 137 20.67 17.89 3.45
C LYS A 137 20.93 19.11 2.57
N SER A 138 22.14 19.70 2.66
CA SER A 138 22.53 20.88 1.88
C SER A 138 22.99 20.56 0.45
N LYS A 139 23.47 19.34 0.18
CA LYS A 139 24.04 18.97 -1.13
C LYS A 139 23.18 18.03 -1.95
N VAL A 140 22.51 17.08 -1.31
CA VAL A 140 21.75 16.04 -2.01
C VAL A 140 20.33 16.56 -2.27
N PRO A 141 19.87 16.59 -3.53
CA PRO A 141 18.55 17.12 -3.86
C PRO A 141 17.44 16.13 -3.48
N VAL A 142 16.23 16.67 -3.30
CA VAL A 142 15.00 15.86 -3.22
C VAL A 142 14.58 15.49 -4.65
N VAL A 143 14.30 14.21 -4.91
CA VAL A 143 14.11 13.68 -6.27
C VAL A 143 12.86 12.83 -6.43
N THR A 144 12.34 12.73 -7.65
CA THR A 144 11.33 11.74 -8.03
C THR A 144 11.95 10.56 -8.78
N TYR A 145 11.12 9.63 -9.26
CA TYR A 145 11.59 8.49 -10.06
C TYR A 145 12.19 8.94 -11.39
N GLU A 146 11.63 9.98 -11.99
CA GLU A 146 12.03 10.50 -13.29
C GLU A 146 13.45 11.09 -13.25
N ASP A 147 13.84 11.70 -12.12
CA ASP A 147 15.20 12.17 -11.88
C ASP A 147 16.22 11.01 -11.79
N LEU A 148 15.82 9.87 -11.23
CA LEU A 148 16.67 8.68 -11.05
C LEU A 148 16.63 7.71 -12.24
N ARG A 149 15.65 7.88 -13.14
CA ARG A 149 15.42 6.98 -14.28
C ARG A 149 16.68 6.74 -15.12
N PRO A 150 17.51 7.76 -15.46
CA PRO A 150 18.73 7.52 -16.25
C PRO A 150 19.73 6.59 -15.57
N ASP A 151 19.90 6.72 -14.25
CA ASP A 151 20.81 5.88 -13.47
C ASP A 151 20.26 4.44 -13.34
N ILE A 152 18.95 4.30 -13.15
CA ILE A 152 18.25 3.01 -13.11
C ILE A 152 18.34 2.27 -14.46
N GLU A 153 18.11 2.98 -15.58
CA GLU A 153 18.19 2.41 -16.94
C GLU A 153 19.61 1.91 -17.26
N ARG A 154 20.66 2.63 -16.85
CA ARG A 154 22.05 2.17 -17.00
C ARG A 154 22.29 0.85 -16.28
N ILE A 155 21.85 0.73 -15.03
CA ILE A 155 21.98 -0.50 -14.24
C ILE A 155 21.17 -1.64 -14.89
N ALA A 156 19.93 -1.35 -15.30
CA ALA A 156 19.06 -2.30 -15.98
C ALA A 156 19.67 -2.81 -17.29
N ASN A 157 20.39 -1.96 -18.02
CA ASN A 157 21.09 -2.29 -19.28
C ASN A 157 22.43 -3.00 -19.10
N GLY A 158 22.88 -3.22 -17.85
CA GLY A 158 24.06 -4.03 -17.57
C GLY A 158 25.25 -3.27 -16.99
N ASP A 159 25.13 -1.96 -16.72
CA ASP A 159 26.16 -1.25 -15.97
C ASP A 159 26.22 -1.82 -14.53
N ARG A 160 27.42 -2.23 -14.11
CA ARG A 160 27.70 -2.80 -12.78
C ARG A 160 28.67 -1.94 -11.98
N SER A 161 29.02 -0.77 -12.49
CA SER A 161 29.75 0.23 -11.72
C SER A 161 28.88 0.72 -10.55
N PRO A 162 29.48 1.22 -9.45
CA PRO A 162 28.73 1.68 -8.28
C PRO A 162 28.04 3.02 -8.57
N ILE A 163 26.92 3.00 -9.31
CA ILE A 163 26.17 4.20 -9.69
C ILE A 163 25.40 4.76 -8.48
N LEU A 164 24.46 3.96 -7.95
CA LEU A 164 23.60 4.34 -6.83
C LEU A 164 24.06 3.73 -5.50
N CYS A 165 24.62 2.52 -5.54
CA CYS A 165 25.02 1.75 -4.37
C CYS A 165 26.41 1.15 -4.56
N ALA A 166 27.20 1.06 -3.49
CA ALA A 166 28.48 0.37 -3.51
C ALA A 166 28.33 -1.16 -3.50
N ARG A 167 27.23 -1.67 -2.94
CA ARG A 167 26.84 -3.08 -3.04
C ARG A 167 26.21 -3.33 -4.40
N PRO A 168 26.45 -4.51 -5.03
CA PRO A 168 25.80 -4.86 -6.28
C PRO A 168 24.27 -4.86 -6.14
N ILE A 169 23.57 -4.25 -7.10
CA ILE A 169 22.12 -4.37 -7.20
C ILE A 169 21.80 -5.82 -7.56
N SER A 170 21.04 -6.51 -6.72
CA SER A 170 20.74 -7.94 -6.90
C SER A 170 19.53 -8.16 -7.79
N GLU A 171 18.52 -7.31 -7.68
CA GLU A 171 17.33 -7.29 -8.54
C GLU A 171 16.65 -5.91 -8.54
N PHE A 172 15.63 -5.77 -9.39
CA PHE A 172 14.70 -4.65 -9.38
C PHE A 172 13.35 -5.07 -8.85
N LEU A 173 12.90 -4.38 -7.81
CA LEU A 173 11.56 -4.54 -7.26
C LEU A 173 10.60 -3.66 -8.06
N THR A 174 9.64 -4.28 -8.75
CA THR A 174 8.66 -3.54 -9.54
C THR A 174 7.61 -2.93 -8.61
N SER A 175 7.53 -1.59 -8.59
CA SER A 175 6.49 -0.86 -7.87
C SER A 175 5.15 -1.02 -8.58
N SER A 176 4.05 -0.91 -7.82
CA SER A 176 2.70 -0.77 -8.38
C SER A 176 2.45 0.63 -8.94
N GLY A 177 3.23 1.63 -8.52
CA GLY A 177 3.24 2.95 -9.14
C GLY A 177 3.94 2.91 -10.50
N THR A 178 3.34 3.56 -11.50
CA THR A 178 3.88 3.63 -12.86
C THR A 178 4.51 5.00 -13.16
N SER A 179 5.40 5.02 -14.15
CA SER A 179 5.94 6.23 -14.78
C SER A 179 5.90 5.99 -16.29
N ALA A 180 5.23 6.87 -17.03
CA ALA A 180 5.00 6.72 -18.48
C ALA A 180 4.34 5.37 -18.86
N GLY A 181 3.42 4.87 -18.03
CA GLY A 181 2.69 3.62 -18.28
C GLY A 181 3.40 2.34 -17.82
N GLU A 182 4.70 2.39 -17.56
CA GLU A 182 5.50 1.24 -17.11
C GLU A 182 5.73 1.24 -15.59
N ARG A 183 5.92 0.06 -15.01
CA ARG A 183 6.22 -0.08 -13.57
C ARG A 183 7.57 0.52 -13.22
N LYS A 184 7.64 1.26 -12.13
CA LYS A 184 8.91 1.78 -11.61
C LYS A 184 9.82 0.63 -11.15
N LEU A 185 11.09 0.65 -11.55
CA LEU A 185 12.11 -0.33 -11.20
C LEU A 185 12.89 0.16 -9.97
N MET A 186 12.64 -0.43 -8.81
CA MET A 186 13.29 -0.02 -7.56
C MET A 186 14.51 -0.90 -7.26
N PRO A 187 15.74 -0.37 -7.27
CA PRO A 187 16.92 -1.16 -7.00
C PRO A 187 16.91 -1.67 -5.56
N THR A 188 17.28 -2.94 -5.37
CA THR A 188 17.48 -3.55 -4.06
C THR A 188 18.83 -4.25 -4.00
N ILE A 189 19.36 -4.39 -2.79
CA ILE A 189 20.53 -5.22 -2.50
C ILE A 189 20.12 -6.43 -1.66
N ASP A 190 20.96 -7.46 -1.59
CA ASP A 190 20.63 -8.71 -0.89
C ASP A 190 20.36 -8.49 0.60
N GLU A 191 21.10 -7.57 1.23
CA GLU A 191 20.96 -7.22 2.65
C GLU A 191 19.61 -6.56 2.98
N ASP A 192 18.90 -5.99 1.99
CA ASP A 192 17.54 -5.47 2.22
C ASP A 192 16.55 -6.59 2.55
N MET A 193 16.82 -7.83 2.13
CA MET A 193 15.96 -8.96 2.45
C MET A 193 15.95 -9.26 3.95
N ASP A 194 17.09 -9.08 4.63
CA ASP A 194 17.20 -9.30 6.07
C ASP A 194 16.48 -8.20 6.85
N ARG A 195 16.53 -6.94 6.38
CA ARG A 195 15.70 -5.84 6.93
C ARG A 195 14.20 -6.10 6.76
N ARG A 196 13.77 -6.64 5.62
CA ARG A 196 12.36 -7.03 5.41
C ARG A 196 11.95 -8.14 6.35
N GLN A 197 12.78 -9.17 6.49
CA GLN A 197 12.55 -10.29 7.39
C GLN A 197 12.49 -9.83 8.86
N PHE A 198 13.33 -8.87 9.23
CA PHE A 198 13.30 -8.20 10.52
C PHE A 198 11.92 -7.59 10.80
N LEU A 199 11.39 -6.75 9.89
CA LEU A 199 10.08 -6.14 10.08
C LEU A 199 8.95 -7.19 10.18
N TYR A 200 8.99 -8.24 9.34
CA TYR A 200 8.04 -9.37 9.45
C TYR A 200 8.12 -10.05 10.82
N SER A 201 9.32 -10.23 11.36
CA SER A 201 9.51 -10.90 12.66
C SER A 201 8.92 -10.12 13.84
N MET A 202 8.66 -8.81 13.68
CA MET A 202 8.06 -7.96 14.71
C MET A 202 6.53 -8.06 14.79
N GLN A 203 5.86 -8.53 13.73
CA GLN A 203 4.40 -8.49 13.65
C GLN A 203 3.71 -9.39 14.69
N MET A 204 4.15 -10.65 14.79
CA MET A 204 3.53 -11.63 15.68
C MET A 204 3.81 -11.35 17.16
N PRO A 205 5.02 -10.94 17.58
CA PRO A 205 5.25 -10.47 18.95
C PRO A 205 4.31 -9.33 19.36
N VAL A 206 4.06 -8.35 18.47
CA VAL A 206 3.11 -7.27 18.72
C VAL A 206 1.68 -7.79 18.78
N MET A 207 1.25 -8.60 17.82
CA MET A 207 -0.09 -9.18 17.78
C MET A 207 -0.41 -10.02 19.03
N LYS A 208 0.57 -10.77 19.55
CA LYS A 208 0.42 -11.61 20.74
C LYS A 208 0.00 -10.82 21.99
N GLN A 209 0.31 -9.53 22.07
CA GLN A 209 -0.16 -8.67 23.16
C GLN A 209 -1.68 -8.48 23.16
N PHE A 210 -2.32 -8.65 22.01
CA PHE A 210 -3.76 -8.40 21.82
C PHE A 210 -4.57 -9.68 21.59
N VAL A 211 -3.99 -10.69 20.96
CA VAL A 211 -4.68 -11.94 20.63
C VAL A 211 -3.85 -13.13 21.08
N SER A 212 -4.34 -13.85 22.10
CA SER A 212 -3.70 -15.04 22.65
C SER A 212 -3.85 -16.27 21.74
N ASP A 213 -3.06 -17.31 22.00
CA ASP A 213 -3.20 -18.66 21.45
C ASP A 213 -3.09 -18.78 19.91
N LEU A 214 -2.49 -17.79 19.24
CA LEU A 214 -2.25 -17.87 17.79
C LEU A 214 -1.21 -18.92 17.41
N ASP A 215 -0.38 -19.34 18.36
CA ASP A 215 0.60 -20.43 18.27
C ASP A 215 -0.03 -21.83 18.31
N LYS A 216 -1.33 -21.94 18.64
CA LYS A 216 -2.05 -23.22 18.77
C LYS A 216 -2.79 -23.64 17.49
N GLY A 217 -2.60 -22.93 16.39
CA GLY A 217 -3.30 -23.20 15.14
C GLY A 217 -2.54 -22.67 13.93
N LYS A 218 -3.29 -22.42 12.85
CA LYS A 218 -2.75 -22.08 11.54
C LYS A 218 -3.33 -20.78 11.00
N ALA A 219 -2.60 -20.18 10.08
CA ALA A 219 -3.05 -19.06 9.27
C ALA A 219 -3.44 -19.55 7.87
N LEU A 220 -4.68 -19.26 7.46
CA LEU A 220 -5.09 -19.36 6.07
C LEU A 220 -4.80 -18.03 5.38
N HIS A 221 -3.62 -17.93 4.76
CA HIS A 221 -3.20 -16.73 4.04
C HIS A 221 -3.11 -17.03 2.55
N PHE A 222 -3.90 -16.32 1.75
CA PHE A 222 -3.86 -16.42 0.29
C PHE A 222 -2.71 -15.57 -0.24
N LEU A 223 -1.59 -16.24 -0.58
CA LEU A 223 -0.35 -15.62 -1.01
C LEU A 223 -0.02 -16.07 -2.43
N PHE A 224 0.50 -15.16 -3.27
CA PHE A 224 0.72 -15.47 -4.69
C PHE A 224 1.99 -14.82 -5.21
N VAL A 225 2.80 -15.59 -5.93
CA VAL A 225 3.87 -15.06 -6.77
C VAL A 225 3.31 -14.46 -8.06
N LYS A 226 4.18 -13.77 -8.81
CA LYS A 226 3.84 -13.05 -10.04
C LYS A 226 4.87 -13.29 -11.12
N ALA A 227 4.49 -12.91 -12.34
CA ALA A 227 5.40 -12.87 -13.46
C ALA A 227 6.68 -12.11 -13.07
N GLU A 228 7.80 -12.71 -13.45
CA GLU A 228 9.13 -12.15 -13.31
C GLU A 228 9.63 -11.85 -14.73
N SER A 229 10.37 -10.76 -14.88
CA SER A 229 11.09 -10.46 -16.12
C SER A 229 12.58 -10.32 -15.86
N LYS A 230 13.36 -10.25 -16.93
CA LYS A 230 14.79 -9.91 -16.87
C LYS A 230 15.02 -8.61 -17.62
N THR A 231 15.83 -7.74 -17.04
CA THR A 231 16.31 -6.54 -17.72
C THR A 231 17.29 -6.92 -18.85
N PRO A 232 17.61 -6.01 -19.79
CA PRO A 232 18.58 -6.29 -20.85
C PRO A 232 19.96 -6.71 -20.31
N GLY A 233 20.37 -6.17 -19.17
CA GLY A 233 21.59 -6.56 -18.45
C GLY A 233 21.48 -7.86 -17.65
N GLY A 234 20.33 -8.55 -17.67
CA GLY A 234 20.13 -9.85 -17.03
C GLY A 234 19.71 -9.82 -15.55
N LEU A 235 19.47 -8.65 -14.95
CA LEU A 235 18.92 -8.58 -13.58
C LEU A 235 17.45 -8.99 -13.58
N LEU A 236 17.00 -9.64 -12.51
CA LEU A 236 15.57 -9.92 -12.34
C LEU A 236 14.81 -8.62 -12.07
N ALA A 237 13.60 -8.53 -12.60
CA ALA A 237 12.64 -7.47 -12.29
C ALA A 237 11.30 -8.11 -11.92
N ARG A 238 10.87 -7.94 -10.67
CA ARG A 238 9.65 -8.60 -10.14
C ARG A 238 9.08 -7.87 -8.92
N PRO A 239 7.82 -8.10 -8.55
CA PRO A 239 7.25 -7.49 -7.35
C PRO A 239 7.97 -7.90 -6.07
N VAL A 240 8.04 -7.00 -5.08
CA VAL A 240 8.72 -7.26 -3.79
C VAL A 240 8.22 -8.49 -3.06
N LEU A 241 6.91 -8.75 -3.08
CA LEU A 241 6.34 -9.94 -2.46
C LEU A 241 6.74 -11.22 -3.20
N THR A 242 6.83 -11.18 -4.54
CA THR A 242 7.35 -12.30 -5.32
C THR A 242 8.80 -12.57 -4.97
N SER A 243 9.63 -11.52 -4.87
CA SER A 243 11.02 -11.64 -4.42
C SER A 243 11.09 -12.26 -3.01
N TYR A 244 10.28 -11.79 -2.07
CA TYR A 244 10.22 -12.32 -0.71
C TYR A 244 9.80 -13.80 -0.66
N TYR A 245 8.71 -14.20 -1.34
CA TYR A 245 8.27 -15.60 -1.35
C TYR A 245 9.30 -16.51 -2.04
N ASN A 246 10.01 -15.99 -3.06
CA ASN A 246 11.07 -16.73 -3.73
C ASN A 246 12.40 -16.78 -2.97
N SER A 247 12.55 -16.01 -1.89
CA SER A 247 13.76 -15.94 -1.06
C SER A 247 13.98 -17.20 -0.21
N GLN A 248 15.20 -17.36 0.29
CA GLN A 248 15.52 -18.42 1.25
C GLN A 248 14.86 -18.16 2.60
N GLN A 249 14.72 -16.89 2.99
CA GLN A 249 14.08 -16.43 4.21
C GLN A 249 12.64 -16.95 4.32
N PHE A 250 11.89 -16.99 3.19
CA PHE A 250 10.55 -17.57 3.15
C PHE A 250 10.56 -19.09 2.95
N LYS A 251 11.29 -19.59 1.94
CA LYS A 251 11.27 -21.01 1.53
C LYS A 251 11.83 -21.95 2.59
N LYS A 252 12.87 -21.51 3.31
CA LYS A 252 13.57 -22.26 4.36
C LYS A 252 13.40 -21.59 5.72
N ARG A 253 12.28 -20.89 5.93
CA ARG A 253 11.96 -20.28 7.22
C ARG A 253 12.05 -21.34 8.33
N PRO A 254 12.64 -21.01 9.50
CA PRO A 254 12.62 -21.90 10.64
C PRO A 254 11.16 -22.16 11.07
N PHE A 255 10.95 -23.26 11.78
CA PHE A 255 9.64 -23.50 12.39
C PHE A 255 9.32 -22.37 13.37
N ASP A 256 8.19 -21.72 13.14
CA ASP A 256 7.63 -20.69 14.00
C ASP A 256 6.16 -21.03 14.23
N PRO A 257 5.76 -21.36 15.49
CA PRO A 257 4.39 -21.76 15.77
C PRO A 257 3.37 -20.64 15.50
N TYR A 258 3.79 -19.37 15.48
CA TYR A 258 2.90 -18.25 15.16
C TYR A 258 2.65 -18.10 13.66
N ASN A 259 3.49 -18.67 12.79
CA ASN A 259 3.46 -18.50 11.34
C ASN A 259 3.30 -19.82 10.57
N VAL A 260 2.59 -20.79 11.16
CA VAL A 260 2.21 -22.03 10.47
C VAL A 260 1.08 -21.73 9.49
N LEU A 261 1.38 -21.82 8.19
CA LEU A 261 0.40 -21.60 7.11
C LEU A 261 -0.34 -22.90 6.77
N THR A 262 -1.60 -22.79 6.34
CA THR A 262 -2.29 -23.90 5.67
C THR A 262 -1.75 -24.14 4.26
N SER A 263 -1.36 -23.07 3.58
CA SER A 263 -0.89 -23.07 2.19
C SER A 263 0.54 -23.62 2.07
N PRO A 264 0.78 -24.70 1.29
CA PRO A 264 2.12 -25.17 1.00
C PRO A 264 2.92 -24.16 0.17
N ASN A 265 4.25 -24.18 0.31
CA ASN A 265 5.13 -23.28 -0.45
C ASN A 265 4.97 -23.51 -1.96
N GLU A 266 4.79 -24.77 -2.41
CA GLU A 266 4.60 -25.13 -3.81
C GLU A 266 3.34 -24.46 -4.41
N ALA A 267 2.25 -24.39 -3.63
CA ALA A 267 1.03 -23.72 -4.05
C ALA A 267 1.21 -22.20 -4.15
N ILE A 268 1.89 -21.59 -3.17
CA ILE A 268 2.18 -20.15 -3.15
C ILE A 268 3.09 -19.72 -4.30
N LEU A 269 4.07 -20.57 -4.63
CA LEU A 269 5.09 -20.34 -5.65
C LEU A 269 4.66 -20.74 -7.07
N CYS A 270 3.45 -21.28 -7.22
CA CYS A 270 2.92 -21.63 -8.52
C CYS A 270 2.62 -20.38 -9.35
N PRO A 271 3.16 -20.25 -10.58
CA PRO A 271 2.93 -19.09 -11.42
C PRO A 271 1.50 -19.05 -11.99
N ASP A 272 0.83 -20.20 -12.08
CA ASP A 272 -0.56 -20.30 -12.49
C ASP A 272 -1.47 -19.90 -11.32
N SER A 273 -2.16 -18.77 -11.47
CA SER A 273 -3.01 -18.22 -10.42
C SER A 273 -4.22 -19.09 -10.10
N PHE A 274 -4.78 -19.80 -11.08
CA PHE A 274 -5.90 -20.70 -10.84
C PHE A 274 -5.45 -21.87 -9.98
N GLN A 275 -4.35 -22.53 -10.36
CA GLN A 275 -3.82 -23.68 -9.61
C GLN A 275 -3.38 -23.28 -8.21
N SER A 276 -2.71 -22.13 -8.09
CA SER A 276 -2.31 -21.56 -6.80
C SER A 276 -3.52 -21.28 -5.90
N MET A 277 -4.55 -20.57 -6.39
CA MET A 277 -5.76 -20.26 -5.63
C MET A 277 -6.53 -21.53 -5.24
N TYR A 278 -6.74 -22.43 -6.20
CA TYR A 278 -7.50 -23.66 -6.01
C TYR A 278 -6.88 -24.52 -4.90
N THR A 279 -5.56 -24.70 -4.92
CA THR A 279 -4.86 -25.57 -3.96
C THR A 279 -4.70 -24.95 -2.59
N GLN A 280 -4.50 -23.63 -2.50
CA GLN A 280 -4.54 -22.91 -1.22
C GLN A 280 -5.93 -22.97 -0.58
N MET A 281 -7.00 -22.78 -1.37
CA MET A 281 -8.37 -22.92 -0.89
C MET A 281 -8.64 -24.34 -0.40
N LEU A 282 -8.27 -25.36 -1.18
CA LEU A 282 -8.44 -26.76 -0.81
C LEU A 282 -7.73 -27.10 0.51
N CYS A 283 -6.48 -26.68 0.69
CA CYS A 283 -5.75 -26.85 1.96
C CYS A 283 -6.44 -26.13 3.12
N GLY A 284 -6.94 -24.91 2.90
CA GLY A 284 -7.68 -24.14 3.88
C GLY A 284 -8.98 -24.82 4.33
N LEU A 285 -9.70 -25.47 3.41
CA LEU A 285 -10.92 -26.23 3.71
C LEU A 285 -10.61 -27.52 4.51
N ILE A 286 -9.57 -28.25 4.11
CA ILE A 286 -9.13 -29.49 4.80
C ILE A 286 -8.72 -29.18 6.25
N MET A 287 -7.97 -28.10 6.46
CA MET A 287 -7.44 -27.73 7.77
C MET A 287 -8.37 -26.78 8.56
N ARG A 288 -9.67 -26.72 8.21
CA ARG A 288 -10.58 -25.65 8.64
C ARG A 288 -10.66 -25.42 10.16
N HIS A 289 -10.52 -26.47 10.95
CA HIS A 289 -10.60 -26.40 12.42
C HIS A 289 -9.31 -25.90 13.06
N GLU A 290 -8.19 -25.94 12.34
CA GLU A 290 -6.91 -25.40 12.81
C GLU A 290 -6.77 -23.90 12.50
N VAL A 291 -7.61 -23.33 11.63
CA VAL A 291 -7.51 -21.94 11.18
C VAL A 291 -7.93 -20.96 12.28
N LEU A 292 -6.99 -20.12 12.70
CA LEU A 292 -7.22 -19.07 13.70
C LEU A 292 -7.21 -17.65 13.10
N ARG A 293 -6.65 -17.49 11.90
CA ARG A 293 -6.65 -16.23 11.15
C ARG A 293 -6.76 -16.51 9.66
N VAL A 294 -7.58 -15.71 8.98
CA VAL A 294 -7.79 -15.77 7.52
C VAL A 294 -7.30 -14.47 6.92
N GLY A 295 -6.57 -14.50 5.81
CA GLY A 295 -5.95 -13.28 5.31
C GLY A 295 -5.50 -13.32 3.86
N ALA A 296 -5.15 -12.13 3.38
CA ALA A 296 -4.47 -11.84 2.13
C ALA A 296 -3.66 -10.55 2.34
N VAL A 297 -2.74 -10.18 1.46
CA VAL A 297 -2.01 -8.91 1.65
C VAL A 297 -2.98 -7.71 1.63
N PHE A 298 -3.92 -7.71 0.69
CA PHE A 298 -4.95 -6.67 0.58
C PHE A 298 -6.35 -7.28 0.72
N ALA A 299 -7.30 -6.46 1.19
CA ALA A 299 -8.72 -6.81 1.27
C ALA A 299 -9.28 -7.38 -0.05
N SER A 300 -8.93 -6.76 -1.19
CA SER A 300 -9.34 -7.23 -2.52
C SER A 300 -8.89 -8.67 -2.80
N GLY A 301 -7.67 -9.04 -2.38
CA GLY A 301 -7.15 -10.40 -2.54
C GLY A 301 -7.98 -11.44 -1.78
N LEU A 302 -8.43 -11.11 -0.57
CA LEU A 302 -9.30 -11.99 0.22
C LEU A 302 -10.70 -12.09 -0.39
N LEU A 303 -11.28 -10.97 -0.83
CA LEU A 303 -12.58 -10.98 -1.52
C LEU A 303 -12.56 -11.86 -2.77
N ARG A 304 -11.44 -11.86 -3.51
CA ARG A 304 -11.26 -12.78 -4.65
C ARG A 304 -11.18 -14.24 -4.23
N ALA A 305 -10.55 -14.57 -3.11
CA ALA A 305 -10.54 -15.94 -2.61
C ALA A 305 -11.96 -16.39 -2.23
N ILE A 306 -12.75 -15.52 -1.61
CA ILE A 306 -14.17 -15.80 -1.30
C ILE A 306 -14.97 -16.00 -2.59
N ARG A 307 -14.79 -15.14 -3.59
CA ARG A 307 -15.40 -15.27 -4.91
C ARG A 307 -15.00 -16.57 -5.60
N PHE A 308 -13.72 -16.93 -5.52
CA PHE A 308 -13.23 -18.19 -6.07
C PHE A 308 -13.95 -19.38 -5.44
N LEU A 309 -14.15 -19.37 -4.12
CA LEU A 309 -14.94 -20.40 -3.43
C LEU A 309 -16.39 -20.42 -3.91
N GLN A 310 -17.05 -19.27 -4.08
CA GLN A 310 -18.41 -19.19 -4.65
C GLN A 310 -18.53 -19.88 -6.01
N LEU A 311 -17.52 -19.74 -6.85
CA LEU A 311 -17.54 -20.27 -8.22
C LEU A 311 -17.08 -21.73 -8.31
N ASN A 312 -16.29 -22.22 -7.34
CA ASN A 312 -15.59 -23.50 -7.46
C ASN A 312 -15.87 -24.48 -6.30
N TRP A 313 -16.76 -24.17 -5.36
CA TRP A 313 -17.00 -25.02 -4.18
C TRP A 313 -17.46 -26.43 -4.53
N ASP A 314 -18.22 -26.63 -5.61
CA ASP A 314 -18.71 -27.97 -5.98
C ASP A 314 -17.55 -28.90 -6.36
N GLN A 315 -16.62 -28.39 -7.17
CA GLN A 315 -15.42 -29.13 -7.55
C GLN A 315 -14.46 -29.32 -6.36
N LEU A 316 -14.30 -28.31 -5.50
CA LEU A 316 -13.51 -28.44 -4.27
C LEU A 316 -14.10 -29.51 -3.33
N ALA A 317 -15.43 -29.53 -3.16
CA ALA A 317 -16.12 -30.54 -2.37
C ALA A 317 -16.01 -31.93 -3.00
N HIS A 318 -16.04 -32.03 -4.33
CA HIS A 318 -15.78 -33.30 -5.04
C HIS A 318 -14.38 -33.83 -4.74
N ASP A 319 -13.35 -33.01 -4.87
CA ASP A 319 -11.95 -33.40 -4.59
C ASP A 319 -11.77 -33.85 -3.13
N ILE A 320 -12.39 -33.15 -2.18
CA ILE A 320 -12.41 -33.54 -0.75
C ILE A 320 -13.11 -34.90 -0.58
N HIS A 321 -14.27 -35.10 -1.23
CA HIS A 321 -15.04 -36.35 -1.11
C HIS A 321 -14.26 -37.56 -1.62
N THR A 322 -13.66 -37.47 -2.80
CA THR A 322 -12.96 -38.57 -3.47
C THR A 322 -11.52 -38.72 -3.00
N GLY A 323 -10.93 -37.67 -2.40
CA GLY A 323 -9.51 -37.60 -2.12
C GLY A 323 -8.63 -37.49 -3.37
N THR A 324 -9.21 -37.10 -4.51
CA THR A 324 -8.50 -36.99 -5.79
C THR A 324 -8.44 -35.54 -6.25
N LEU A 325 -7.23 -35.05 -6.55
CA LEU A 325 -7.04 -33.67 -6.97
C LEU A 325 -7.53 -33.44 -8.42
N ASN A 326 -8.28 -32.36 -8.61
CA ASN A 326 -8.80 -31.90 -9.88
C ASN A 326 -7.75 -31.98 -11.03
N PRO A 327 -8.10 -32.59 -12.19
CA PRO A 327 -7.20 -32.71 -13.33
C PRO A 327 -6.69 -31.37 -13.87
N LYS A 328 -7.43 -30.27 -13.67
CA LYS A 328 -7.01 -28.91 -14.07
C LYS A 328 -5.76 -28.41 -13.33
N VAL A 329 -5.45 -28.99 -12.16
CA VAL A 329 -4.20 -28.71 -11.46
C VAL A 329 -3.10 -29.56 -12.09
N THR A 330 -2.39 -29.04 -13.08
CA THR A 330 -1.39 -29.79 -13.85
C THR A 330 0.02 -29.72 -13.25
N ASP A 331 0.30 -28.76 -12.38
CA ASP A 331 1.63 -28.55 -11.80
C ASP A 331 2.09 -29.79 -10.98
N PRO A 332 3.24 -30.39 -11.32
CA PRO A 332 3.69 -31.64 -10.71
C PRO A 332 4.09 -31.46 -9.24
N PHE A 333 4.63 -30.31 -8.84
CA PHE A 333 5.05 -30.05 -7.46
C PHE A 333 3.84 -29.87 -6.56
N ILE A 334 2.81 -29.17 -7.05
CA ILE A 334 1.52 -29.11 -6.37
C ILE A 334 0.91 -30.50 -6.24
N ARG A 335 0.87 -31.29 -7.31
CA ARG A 335 0.31 -32.66 -7.26
C ARG A 335 1.02 -33.54 -6.24
N GLU A 336 2.35 -33.50 -6.20
CA GLU A 336 3.14 -34.25 -5.23
C GLU A 336 2.83 -33.79 -3.80
N CYS A 337 2.80 -32.47 -3.56
CA CYS A 337 2.50 -31.93 -2.24
C CYS A 337 1.08 -32.30 -1.78
N MET A 338 0.09 -32.13 -2.66
CA MET A 338 -1.31 -32.46 -2.37
C MET A 338 -1.54 -33.95 -2.15
N SER A 339 -0.74 -34.84 -2.77
CA SER A 339 -0.85 -36.29 -2.52
C SER A 339 -0.60 -36.67 -1.05
N LYS A 340 0.09 -35.81 -0.29
CA LYS A 340 0.40 -36.00 1.13
C LYS A 340 -0.69 -35.41 2.04
N ILE A 341 -1.46 -34.43 1.54
CA ILE A 341 -2.44 -33.64 2.30
C ILE A 341 -3.87 -34.13 2.06
N LEU A 342 -4.24 -34.30 0.78
CA LEU A 342 -5.60 -34.64 0.36
C LEU A 342 -5.91 -36.10 0.67
N LYS A 343 -6.96 -36.33 1.44
CA LYS A 343 -7.51 -37.65 1.76
C LYS A 343 -9.02 -37.61 1.55
N PRO A 344 -9.67 -38.75 1.22
CA PRO A 344 -11.12 -38.81 1.10
C PRO A 344 -11.79 -38.44 2.43
N ASP A 345 -12.63 -37.42 2.41
CA ASP A 345 -13.43 -36.96 3.56
C ASP A 345 -14.86 -36.60 3.11
N PRO A 346 -15.75 -37.60 3.01
CA PRO A 346 -17.13 -37.39 2.59
C PRO A 346 -17.95 -36.48 3.52
N GLU A 347 -17.61 -36.46 4.82
CA GLU A 347 -18.30 -35.65 5.82
C GLU A 347 -17.98 -34.17 5.63
N LEU A 348 -16.70 -33.83 5.50
CA LEU A 348 -16.27 -32.47 5.18
C LEU A 348 -16.84 -32.02 3.83
N ALA A 349 -16.79 -32.86 2.81
CA ALA A 349 -17.36 -32.53 1.51
C ALA A 349 -18.86 -32.19 1.61
N THR A 350 -19.64 -33.00 2.33
CA THR A 350 -21.07 -32.74 2.54
C THR A 350 -21.29 -31.43 3.31
N PHE A 351 -20.49 -31.17 4.34
CA PHE A 351 -20.51 -29.90 5.07
C PHE A 351 -20.27 -28.70 4.14
N ILE A 352 -19.23 -28.74 3.29
CA ILE A 352 -18.94 -27.66 2.34
C ILE A 352 -20.10 -27.45 1.35
N LYS A 353 -20.69 -28.53 0.83
CA LYS A 353 -21.86 -28.42 -0.06
C LYS A 353 -23.05 -27.74 0.64
N ASN A 354 -23.32 -28.09 1.89
CA ASN A 354 -24.42 -27.51 2.65
C ASN A 354 -24.20 -26.00 2.93
N GLU A 355 -22.98 -25.61 3.27
CA GLU A 355 -22.65 -24.20 3.57
C GLU A 355 -22.58 -23.30 2.33
N CYS A 356 -22.16 -23.85 1.17
CA CYS A 356 -21.89 -23.08 -0.04
C CYS A 356 -23.03 -23.13 -1.09
N SER A 357 -23.96 -24.08 -1.00
CA SER A 357 -25.05 -24.22 -1.99
C SER A 357 -26.16 -23.17 -1.87
N GLY A 358 -26.28 -22.51 -0.72
CA GLY A 358 -27.25 -21.44 -0.50
C GLY A 358 -26.85 -20.10 -1.13
N GLU A 359 -27.84 -19.25 -1.39
CA GLU A 359 -27.63 -17.89 -1.89
C GLU A 359 -27.08 -16.93 -0.81
N ASN A 360 -27.31 -17.25 0.48
CA ASN A 360 -26.86 -16.41 1.58
C ASN A 360 -25.44 -16.77 2.05
N TRP A 361 -24.49 -15.91 1.69
CA TRP A 361 -23.07 -15.99 2.04
C TRP A 361 -22.67 -15.09 3.23
N GLU A 362 -23.65 -14.46 3.89
CA GLU A 362 -23.41 -13.70 5.11
C GLU A 362 -22.73 -14.61 6.16
N ARG A 363 -21.65 -14.10 6.77
CA ARG A 363 -20.84 -14.82 7.78
C ARG A 363 -20.19 -16.12 7.30
N ILE A 364 -20.09 -16.35 5.98
CA ILE A 364 -19.52 -17.58 5.42
C ILE A 364 -18.12 -17.91 5.99
N ILE A 365 -17.28 -16.90 6.26
CA ILE A 365 -15.92 -17.13 6.78
C ILE A 365 -15.97 -17.83 8.14
N VAL A 366 -16.83 -17.40 9.07
CA VAL A 366 -16.94 -18.03 10.40
C VAL A 366 -17.77 -19.32 10.36
N ARG A 367 -18.61 -19.52 9.34
CA ARG A 367 -19.27 -20.83 9.14
C ARG A 367 -18.24 -21.88 8.69
N ILE A 368 -17.43 -21.55 7.68
CA ILE A 368 -16.42 -22.47 7.14
C ILE A 368 -15.21 -22.57 8.06
N TRP A 369 -14.69 -21.48 8.62
CA TRP A 369 -13.53 -21.46 9.52
C TRP A 369 -13.93 -20.92 10.90
N PRO A 370 -14.55 -21.77 11.76
CA PRO A 370 -15.23 -21.33 12.97
C PRO A 370 -14.31 -20.80 14.07
N ASN A 371 -13.02 -21.14 14.02
CA ASN A 371 -12.03 -20.70 15.00
C ASN A 371 -11.32 -19.39 14.59
N THR A 372 -11.71 -18.78 13.47
CA THR A 372 -11.11 -17.53 12.97
C THR A 372 -11.33 -16.39 13.96
N LYS A 373 -10.23 -15.79 14.43
CA LYS A 373 -10.22 -14.68 15.39
C LYS A 373 -10.27 -13.31 14.71
N TYR A 374 -9.65 -13.17 13.54
CA TYR A 374 -9.60 -11.93 12.77
C TYR A 374 -9.26 -12.18 11.29
N LEU A 375 -9.45 -11.13 10.49
CA LEU A 375 -9.05 -11.06 9.09
C LEU A 375 -7.74 -10.29 8.92
N GLU A 376 -6.66 -10.95 8.54
CA GLU A 376 -5.37 -10.28 8.31
C GLU A 376 -5.30 -9.72 6.89
N VAL A 377 -5.69 -8.46 6.74
CA VAL A 377 -5.77 -7.77 5.45
C VAL A 377 -5.51 -6.28 5.63
N ILE A 378 -4.85 -5.65 4.65
CA ILE A 378 -4.76 -4.18 4.59
C ILE A 378 -6.13 -3.62 4.15
N VAL A 379 -6.74 -2.81 5.01
CA VAL A 379 -8.00 -2.07 4.82
C VAL A 379 -7.83 -0.55 4.99
N THR A 380 -6.60 -0.03 4.95
CA THR A 380 -6.32 1.42 4.95
C THR A 380 -6.22 1.98 3.53
N GLY A 381 -6.32 3.32 3.41
CA GLY A 381 -6.29 4.02 2.13
C GLY A 381 -7.38 3.51 1.17
N ALA A 382 -7.01 3.29 -0.10
CA ALA A 382 -7.92 2.80 -1.14
C ALA A 382 -8.62 1.46 -0.82
N MET A 383 -8.13 0.69 0.15
CA MET A 383 -8.73 -0.60 0.54
C MET A 383 -9.87 -0.45 1.55
N ALA A 384 -10.06 0.73 2.15
CA ALA A 384 -11.10 0.97 3.16
C ALA A 384 -12.52 0.74 2.63
N GLN A 385 -12.75 0.99 1.33
CA GLN A 385 -14.03 0.74 0.68
C GLN A 385 -14.53 -0.72 0.81
N TYR A 386 -13.63 -1.69 1.02
CA TYR A 386 -13.99 -3.11 1.09
C TYR A 386 -14.42 -3.55 2.49
N ILE A 387 -14.31 -2.67 3.49
CA ILE A 387 -14.69 -2.98 4.87
C ILE A 387 -16.13 -3.52 4.97
N PRO A 388 -17.16 -2.87 4.39
CA PRO A 388 -18.54 -3.36 4.48
C PRO A 388 -18.70 -4.77 3.87
N THR A 389 -18.06 -5.04 2.73
CA THR A 389 -18.13 -6.34 2.06
C THR A 389 -17.43 -7.43 2.88
N LEU A 390 -16.28 -7.12 3.49
CA LEU A 390 -15.60 -8.04 4.40
C LEU A 390 -16.41 -8.28 5.67
N ASP A 391 -17.09 -7.28 6.20
CA ASP A 391 -17.98 -7.42 7.37
C ASP A 391 -19.16 -8.33 7.07
N TYR A 392 -19.74 -8.23 5.88
CA TYR A 392 -20.78 -9.14 5.41
C TYR A 392 -20.31 -10.61 5.41
N TYR A 393 -19.16 -10.91 4.80
CA TYR A 393 -18.65 -12.28 4.71
C TYR A 393 -18.10 -12.82 6.03
N SER A 394 -17.61 -11.95 6.92
CA SER A 394 -17.00 -12.36 8.19
C SER A 394 -17.94 -12.32 9.39
N GLY A 395 -19.01 -11.56 9.33
CA GLY A 395 -19.81 -11.23 10.51
C GLY A 395 -19.16 -10.19 11.41
N GLY A 396 -18.43 -9.25 10.82
CA GLY A 396 -17.76 -8.17 11.56
C GLY A 396 -16.51 -8.62 12.32
N LEU A 397 -15.75 -9.60 11.82
CA LEU A 397 -14.47 -9.94 12.44
C LEU A 397 -13.51 -8.75 12.41
N PRO A 398 -12.62 -8.60 13.41
CA PRO A 398 -11.57 -7.58 13.39
C PRO A 398 -10.68 -7.71 12.16
N LYS A 399 -10.15 -6.59 11.65
CA LYS A 399 -9.34 -6.54 10.41
C LYS A 399 -7.98 -5.86 10.66
N PRO A 400 -7.05 -6.50 11.40
CA PRO A 400 -5.78 -5.88 11.75
C PRO A 400 -4.93 -5.55 10.52
N CYS A 401 -4.65 -4.25 10.34
CA CYS A 401 -3.67 -3.74 9.39
C CYS A 401 -2.29 -3.75 10.05
N THR A 402 -1.45 -4.75 9.76
CA THR A 402 -0.23 -5.03 10.54
C THR A 402 1.01 -4.27 10.10
N MET A 403 1.14 -3.90 8.81
CA MET A 403 2.38 -3.33 8.25
C MET A 403 2.09 -2.21 7.24
N TYR A 404 3.02 -1.26 7.15
CA TYR A 404 3.13 -0.27 6.09
C TYR A 404 4.48 -0.42 5.38
N ALA A 405 4.46 -0.75 4.08
CA ALA A 405 5.64 -1.05 3.28
C ALA A 405 5.41 -0.79 1.79
N SER A 406 6.49 -0.67 1.03
CA SER A 406 6.50 -0.49 -0.42
C SER A 406 7.61 -1.30 -1.11
N SER A 407 7.72 -1.19 -2.44
CA SER A 407 8.83 -1.82 -3.19
C SER A 407 10.16 -1.08 -2.98
N GLU A 408 10.09 0.21 -2.70
CA GLU A 408 11.20 1.11 -2.42
C GLU A 408 11.80 0.87 -1.03
N CYS A 409 10.95 0.71 0.00
CA CYS A 409 11.37 0.54 1.39
C CYS A 409 10.24 -0.10 2.22
N PHE A 410 10.61 -0.86 3.24
CA PHE A 410 9.68 -1.33 4.27
C PHE A 410 9.71 -0.31 5.41
N PHE A 411 8.58 0.30 5.74
CA PHE A 411 8.58 1.49 6.62
C PHE A 411 8.37 1.10 8.08
N GLY A 412 7.27 0.41 8.39
CA GLY A 412 6.86 0.25 9.78
C GLY A 412 5.68 -0.68 10.00
N LEU A 413 5.23 -0.75 11.25
CA LEU A 413 4.16 -1.62 11.70
C LEU A 413 3.11 -0.89 12.53
N ASN A 414 1.93 -1.49 12.64
CA ASN A 414 0.89 -1.01 13.54
C ASN A 414 1.09 -1.62 14.93
N LEU A 415 1.44 -0.79 15.91
CA LEU A 415 1.63 -1.22 17.31
C LEU A 415 0.32 -1.51 18.04
N LYS A 416 -0.83 -1.12 17.47
CA LYS A 416 -2.17 -1.40 17.97
C LYS A 416 -2.99 -2.11 16.88
N PRO A 417 -2.63 -3.34 16.49
CA PRO A 417 -3.22 -4.03 15.35
C PRO A 417 -4.73 -4.26 15.49
N MET A 418 -5.26 -4.37 16.72
CA MET A 418 -6.69 -4.57 16.99
C MET A 418 -7.50 -3.27 17.11
N SER A 419 -6.93 -2.13 16.71
CA SER A 419 -7.69 -0.87 16.58
C SER A 419 -8.73 -0.94 15.47
N GLU A 420 -9.73 -0.06 15.54
CA GLU A 420 -10.69 0.10 14.45
C GLU A 420 -10.00 0.52 13.15
N PRO A 421 -10.46 0.07 11.98
CA PRO A 421 -9.82 0.39 10.69
C PRO A 421 -9.59 1.90 10.44
N SER A 422 -10.46 2.77 10.94
CA SER A 422 -10.35 4.24 10.84
C SER A 422 -9.24 4.85 11.71
N ASP A 423 -8.82 4.12 12.76
CA ASP A 423 -7.86 4.59 13.75
C ASP A 423 -6.46 4.01 13.56
N VAL A 424 -6.29 3.18 12.52
CA VAL A 424 -4.99 2.57 12.18
C VAL A 424 -3.93 3.66 11.99
N SER A 425 -2.86 3.53 12.77
CA SER A 425 -1.66 4.35 12.68
C SER A 425 -0.42 3.45 12.66
N TYR A 426 0.53 3.76 11.80
CA TYR A 426 1.77 3.00 11.63
C TYR A 426 2.93 3.73 12.28
N THR A 427 3.76 3.00 13.02
CA THR A 427 5.01 3.49 13.62
C THR A 427 6.15 3.11 12.67
N ILE A 428 6.83 4.10 12.09
CA ILE A 428 7.92 3.90 11.12
C ILE A 428 9.19 3.51 11.88
N LEU A 429 9.73 2.32 11.63
CA LEU A 429 10.88 1.86 12.41
C LEU A 429 12.16 2.60 11.99
N PRO A 430 12.86 3.29 12.91
CA PRO A 430 14.02 4.13 12.60
C PRO A 430 15.22 3.42 11.95
N ASN A 431 15.30 2.10 12.05
CA ASN A 431 16.41 1.31 11.50
C ASN A 431 16.22 0.89 10.03
N MET A 432 15.04 1.15 9.44
CA MET A 432 14.69 0.63 8.11
C MET A 432 15.25 1.46 6.96
N GLY A 433 15.53 2.74 7.21
CA GLY A 433 16.05 3.73 6.28
C GLY A 433 16.12 5.09 6.97
N TYR A 434 16.66 6.09 6.28
CA TYR A 434 16.61 7.47 6.77
C TYR A 434 15.39 8.18 6.19
N PHE A 435 14.56 8.75 7.06
CA PHE A 435 13.24 9.28 6.76
C PHE A 435 13.20 10.79 6.97
N GLU A 436 12.80 11.49 5.92
CA GLU A 436 12.53 12.92 5.93
C GLU A 436 11.07 13.17 5.52
N PHE A 437 10.55 14.34 5.87
CA PHE A 437 9.14 14.69 5.69
C PHE A 437 9.02 16.06 5.05
N LEU A 438 8.35 16.12 3.91
CA LEU A 438 8.03 17.38 3.23
C LEU A 438 6.67 17.86 3.73
N PRO A 439 6.57 19.02 4.40
CA PRO A 439 5.29 19.55 4.85
C PRO A 439 4.28 19.69 3.70
N HIS A 440 3.03 19.31 3.96
CA HIS A 440 1.94 19.32 2.99
C HIS A 440 0.75 20.07 3.60
N ASP A 441 0.85 21.40 3.67
CA ASP A 441 -0.26 22.29 4.08
C ASP A 441 -1.01 22.81 2.84
N ASP A 442 -2.34 22.88 2.90
CA ASP A 442 -3.25 23.22 1.78
C ASP A 442 -2.94 24.56 1.07
N ASP A 443 -2.26 25.49 1.74
CA ASP A 443 -1.90 26.82 1.18
C ASP A 443 -0.45 26.92 0.65
N SER A 444 0.35 25.84 0.73
CA SER A 444 1.78 25.87 0.36
C SER A 444 2.08 25.11 -0.93
N GLN A 445 2.07 25.80 -2.07
CA GLN A 445 2.76 25.30 -3.26
C GLN A 445 4.27 25.39 -3.02
N VAL A 446 4.87 24.34 -2.46
CA VAL A 446 6.32 24.25 -2.35
C VAL A 446 6.89 24.00 -3.74
N THR A 447 7.35 25.06 -4.41
CA THR A 447 8.11 24.96 -5.66
C THR A 447 9.48 24.34 -5.34
N LEU A 448 9.68 23.08 -5.72
CA LEU A 448 10.96 22.41 -5.58
C LEU A 448 11.96 23.02 -6.57
N SER A 449 12.95 23.77 -6.09
CA SER A 449 14.12 24.14 -6.91
C SER A 449 15.32 23.30 -6.49
N ARG A 450 16.13 22.87 -7.47
CA ARG A 450 17.38 22.13 -7.18
C ARG A 450 18.41 23.00 -6.43
N ASP A 451 18.30 24.33 -6.56
CA ASP A 451 19.24 25.29 -5.98
C ASP A 451 18.85 25.72 -4.54
N SER A 452 17.65 25.36 -4.07
CA SER A 452 17.16 25.65 -2.72
C SER A 452 16.19 24.56 -2.26
N PRO A 453 16.70 23.40 -1.82
CA PRO A 453 15.85 22.29 -1.38
C PRO A 453 14.92 22.76 -0.25
N PRO A 454 13.64 22.32 -0.25
CA PRO A 454 12.69 22.69 0.79
C PRO A 454 13.20 22.25 2.16
N ARG A 455 12.80 22.99 3.20
CA ARG A 455 13.09 22.60 4.59
C ARG A 455 12.31 21.35 4.93
N LEU A 456 12.91 20.19 4.68
CA LEU A 456 12.40 18.91 5.13
C LEU A 456 12.55 18.78 6.65
N VAL A 457 11.62 18.06 7.25
CA VAL A 457 11.56 17.77 8.68
C VAL A 457 12.10 16.35 8.90
N ASP A 458 12.91 16.15 9.94
CA ASP A 458 13.38 14.81 10.34
C ASP A 458 12.26 13.99 11.00
N LEU A 459 12.41 12.66 11.04
CA LEU A 459 11.43 11.77 11.67
C LEU A 459 11.06 12.19 13.11
N ALA A 460 12.04 12.53 13.94
CA ALA A 460 11.80 12.92 15.33
C ALA A 460 11.19 14.33 15.48
N ASP A 461 11.18 15.14 14.42
CA ASP A 461 10.80 16.56 14.46
C ASP A 461 9.41 16.84 13.86
N VAL A 462 8.69 15.81 13.42
CA VAL A 462 7.34 15.98 12.86
C VAL A 462 6.35 16.46 13.94
N GLU A 463 5.32 17.18 13.53
CA GLU A 463 4.36 17.78 14.47
C GLU A 463 3.00 17.07 14.42
N LEU A 464 2.40 16.88 15.60
CA LEU A 464 1.09 16.25 15.74
C LEU A 464 0.01 16.95 14.90
N GLY A 465 -0.79 16.17 14.18
CA GLY A 465 -1.90 16.65 13.37
C GLY A 465 -1.51 17.21 11.99
N LYS A 466 -0.22 17.47 11.74
CA LYS A 466 0.26 17.94 10.44
C LYS A 466 0.36 16.83 9.40
N PHE A 467 0.33 17.25 8.14
CA PHE A 467 0.40 16.39 6.97
C PHE A 467 1.77 16.52 6.30
N TYR A 468 2.32 15.40 5.88
CA TYR A 468 3.63 15.35 5.25
C TYR A 468 3.65 14.37 4.09
N GLU A 469 4.42 14.70 3.05
CA GLU A 469 4.84 13.74 2.03
C GLU A 469 6.10 13.01 2.50
N LEU A 470 6.10 11.68 2.42
CA LEU A 470 7.22 10.83 2.84
C LEU A 470 8.40 10.88 1.86
N ILE A 471 9.58 11.18 2.38
CA ILE A 471 10.87 11.20 1.68
C ILE A 471 11.79 10.16 2.30
N ILE A 472 12.43 9.33 1.47
CA ILE A 472 13.28 8.24 1.95
C ILE A 472 14.71 8.29 1.40
N THR A 473 15.65 7.85 2.21
CA THR A 473 17.00 7.49 1.82
C THR A 473 17.27 6.03 2.23
N THR A 474 17.63 5.17 1.27
CA THR A 474 17.75 3.72 1.45
C THR A 474 19.18 3.24 1.31
N TYR A 475 19.48 2.08 1.92
CA TYR A 475 20.75 1.37 1.75
C TYR A 475 21.04 1.00 0.29
N SER A 476 20.01 0.75 -0.51
CA SER A 476 20.09 0.43 -1.94
C SER A 476 20.37 1.63 -2.86
N GLY A 477 20.51 2.84 -2.29
CA GLY A 477 20.95 4.01 -3.04
C GLY A 477 19.84 4.87 -3.63
N LEU A 478 18.62 4.82 -3.08
CA LEU A 478 17.66 5.90 -3.25
C LEU A 478 18.01 7.01 -2.24
N TYR A 479 18.21 8.24 -2.69
CA TYR A 479 18.58 9.36 -1.82
C TYR A 479 17.54 10.46 -1.90
N ARG A 480 16.97 10.85 -0.76
CA ARG A 480 15.88 11.85 -0.64
C ARG A 480 14.78 11.66 -1.69
N TYR A 481 14.41 10.41 -1.91
CA TYR A 481 13.43 9.99 -2.89
C TYR A 481 12.01 10.24 -2.38
N ARG A 482 11.19 10.90 -3.20
CA ARG A 482 9.77 11.13 -2.95
C ARG A 482 8.96 9.86 -3.20
N VAL A 483 8.44 9.26 -2.13
CA VAL A 483 7.55 8.08 -2.23
C VAL A 483 6.21 8.45 -2.87
N GLY A 484 5.76 9.67 -2.58
CA GLY A 484 4.48 10.21 -2.98
C GLY A 484 3.36 9.90 -1.99
N ASP A 485 3.62 9.25 -0.86
CA ASP A 485 2.60 8.98 0.15
C ASP A 485 2.43 10.20 1.07
N ILE A 486 1.17 10.59 1.32
CA ILE A 486 0.78 11.65 2.25
C ILE A 486 0.37 10.99 3.57
N LEU A 487 1.00 11.42 4.65
CA LEU A 487 0.86 10.88 5.99
C LEU A 487 0.42 11.99 6.96
N GLN A 488 -0.48 11.66 7.87
CA GLN A 488 -0.88 12.54 8.97
C GLN A 488 -0.26 12.01 10.27
N VAL A 489 0.42 12.86 11.04
CA VAL A 489 0.91 12.49 12.37
C VAL A 489 -0.28 12.40 13.33
N THR A 490 -0.51 11.23 13.91
CA THR A 490 -1.64 10.95 14.82
C THR A 490 -1.24 10.82 16.28
N GLY A 491 0.05 10.64 16.55
CA GLY A 491 0.57 10.47 17.90
C GLY A 491 2.05 10.11 17.88
N PHE A 492 2.57 9.72 19.03
CA PHE A 492 3.93 9.25 19.22
C PHE A 492 3.91 8.01 20.11
N HIS A 493 4.75 7.03 19.78
CA HIS A 493 5.11 5.93 20.67
C HIS A 493 6.55 6.19 21.13
N ASN A 494 6.73 6.49 22.42
CA ASN A 494 7.98 7.06 22.93
C ASN A 494 8.37 8.34 22.16
N SER A 495 9.54 8.38 21.53
CA SER A 495 9.99 9.51 20.69
C SER A 495 9.61 9.35 19.21
N ASP A 496 9.04 8.21 18.83
CA ASP A 496 8.80 7.85 17.44
C ASP A 496 7.39 8.23 16.99
N PRO A 497 7.21 8.97 15.89
CA PRO A 497 5.89 9.37 15.43
C PRO A 497 5.07 8.20 14.87
N GLN A 498 3.75 8.30 15.06
CA GLN A 498 2.76 7.40 14.47
C GLN A 498 2.01 8.13 13.36
N PHE A 499 1.84 7.46 12.23
CA PHE A 499 1.27 8.04 11.02
C PHE A 499 0.01 7.31 10.57
N ARG A 500 -1.06 8.08 10.33
CA ARG A 500 -2.19 7.60 9.53
C ARG A 500 -1.86 7.80 8.06
N PHE A 501 -2.02 6.73 7.27
CA PHE A 501 -1.94 6.82 5.82
C PHE A 501 -3.15 7.59 5.28
N VAL A 502 -2.92 8.69 4.57
CA VAL A 502 -3.99 9.52 4.00
C VAL A 502 -4.26 9.10 2.55
N ARG A 503 -3.25 9.25 1.68
CA ARG A 503 -3.37 8.96 0.24
C ARG A 503 -2.01 8.89 -0.43
N ARG A 504 -1.99 8.47 -1.70
CA ARG A 504 -0.85 8.68 -2.59
C ARG A 504 -1.09 9.93 -3.45
N LYS A 505 -0.08 10.78 -3.57
CA LYS A 505 -0.09 12.03 -4.32
C LYS A 505 -0.14 11.73 -5.81
N ASN A 506 -1.28 12.04 -6.43
CA ASN A 506 -1.48 12.29 -7.85
C ASN A 506 -2.82 13.03 -8.03
N VAL A 507 -2.89 13.90 -9.04
CA VAL A 507 -4.18 14.40 -9.55
C VAL A 507 -4.84 13.23 -10.28
N LEU A 508 -6.02 12.82 -9.83
CA LEU A 508 -6.78 11.77 -10.49
C LEU A 508 -7.55 12.32 -11.68
N LEU A 509 -8.30 13.40 -11.46
CA LEU A 509 -9.18 13.99 -12.46
C LEU A 509 -8.96 15.50 -12.56
N SER A 510 -9.08 16.02 -13.77
CA SER A 510 -8.95 17.45 -14.10
C SER A 510 -9.59 17.68 -15.48
N ILE A 511 -10.46 18.68 -15.60
CA ILE A 511 -11.06 19.11 -16.88
C ILE A 511 -10.47 20.45 -17.33
N ASP A 512 -10.37 21.40 -16.41
CA ASP A 512 -9.81 22.74 -16.63
C ASP A 512 -8.74 23.02 -15.55
N SER A 513 -9.01 23.94 -14.62
CA SER A 513 -8.14 24.29 -13.51
C SER A 513 -8.39 23.45 -12.25
N ASP A 514 -9.49 22.69 -12.25
CA ASP A 514 -9.84 21.76 -11.19
C ASP A 514 -8.83 20.62 -11.11
N LYS A 515 -8.51 20.23 -9.88
CA LYS A 515 -7.65 19.09 -9.59
C LYS A 515 -8.33 18.30 -8.49
N THR A 516 -8.87 17.15 -8.85
CA THR A 516 -9.45 16.23 -7.89
C THR A 516 -8.45 15.10 -7.61
N ASP A 517 -8.13 14.90 -6.35
CA ASP A 517 -7.26 13.80 -5.92
C ASP A 517 -8.06 12.55 -5.48
N GLU A 518 -7.33 11.47 -5.17
CA GLU A 518 -7.91 10.20 -4.76
C GLU A 518 -8.73 10.26 -3.48
N ALA A 519 -8.32 11.07 -2.49
CA ALA A 519 -9.05 11.16 -1.24
C ALA A 519 -10.35 11.96 -1.41
N GLU A 520 -10.33 13.02 -2.21
CA GLU A 520 -11.53 13.80 -2.53
C GLU A 520 -12.54 12.94 -3.29
N LEU A 521 -12.10 12.19 -4.30
CA LEU A 521 -12.98 11.29 -5.05
C LEU A 521 -13.52 10.17 -4.15
N GLN A 522 -12.67 9.53 -3.34
CA GLN A 522 -13.09 8.49 -2.40
C GLN A 522 -14.15 9.01 -1.42
N LYS A 523 -13.95 10.20 -0.85
CA LYS A 523 -14.91 10.83 0.06
C LYS A 523 -16.23 11.18 -0.64
N ALA A 524 -16.16 11.63 -1.90
CA ALA A 524 -17.36 11.90 -2.70
C ALA A 524 -18.18 10.62 -2.94
N ILE A 525 -17.51 9.50 -3.25
CA ILE A 525 -18.13 8.17 -3.40
C ILE A 525 -18.77 7.71 -2.09
N GLU A 526 -18.06 7.84 -0.96
CA GLU A 526 -18.57 7.48 0.37
C GLU A 526 -19.84 8.25 0.73
N ASN A 527 -19.83 9.58 0.55
CA ASN A 527 -20.99 10.43 0.82
C ASN A 527 -22.19 10.06 -0.07
N ALA A 528 -21.95 9.80 -1.36
CA ALA A 528 -23.02 9.39 -2.28
C ALA A 528 -23.55 7.98 -1.97
N SER A 529 -22.68 7.07 -1.51
CA SER A 529 -23.02 5.70 -1.13
C SER A 529 -23.96 5.63 0.08
N GLU A 530 -23.99 6.65 0.95
CA GLU A 530 -24.95 6.73 2.06
C GLU A 530 -26.40 6.68 1.58
N MET A 531 -26.71 7.28 0.42
CA MET A 531 -28.07 7.26 -0.14
C MET A 531 -28.49 5.87 -0.64
N LEU A 532 -27.52 5.03 -1.02
CA LEU A 532 -27.80 3.67 -1.50
C LEU A 532 -28.17 2.70 -0.36
N LYS A 533 -27.88 3.07 0.90
CA LYS A 533 -28.15 2.22 2.07
C LYS A 533 -29.65 1.95 2.27
N GLU A 534 -30.51 2.91 1.97
CA GLU A 534 -31.98 2.73 2.04
C GLU A 534 -32.46 1.61 1.11
N PHE A 535 -31.77 1.45 -0.02
CA PHE A 535 -32.04 0.42 -1.05
C PHE A 535 -31.26 -0.88 -0.80
N LYS A 536 -30.60 -1.03 0.37
CA LYS A 536 -29.71 -2.17 0.68
C LYS A 536 -28.72 -2.46 -0.45
N THR A 537 -28.27 -1.38 -1.10
CA THR A 537 -27.34 -1.41 -2.21
C THR A 537 -26.02 -0.79 -1.77
N SER A 538 -24.91 -1.36 -2.19
CA SER A 538 -23.58 -0.84 -1.91
C SER A 538 -22.75 -0.78 -3.18
N VAL A 539 -21.88 0.22 -3.30
CA VAL A 539 -20.86 0.25 -4.36
C VAL A 539 -19.85 -0.85 -4.07
N VAL A 540 -19.74 -1.84 -4.97
CA VAL A 540 -18.73 -2.91 -4.90
C VAL A 540 -17.37 -2.32 -5.25
N GLU A 541 -17.36 -1.56 -6.34
CA GLU A 541 -16.15 -1.06 -6.96
C GLU A 541 -16.46 0.14 -7.84
N TYR A 542 -15.47 1.02 -7.97
CA TYR A 542 -15.56 2.16 -8.86
C TYR A 542 -14.22 2.52 -9.50
N THR A 543 -14.31 3.15 -10.67
CA THR A 543 -13.22 3.88 -11.33
C THR A 543 -13.77 5.15 -11.94
N SER A 544 -12.90 6.01 -12.45
CA SER A 544 -13.28 7.28 -13.06
C SER A 544 -12.46 7.59 -14.30
N PHE A 545 -12.93 8.54 -15.09
CA PHE A 545 -12.10 9.25 -16.07
C PHE A 545 -12.64 10.65 -16.33
N ALA A 546 -11.82 11.48 -16.96
CA ALA A 546 -12.20 12.82 -17.40
C ALA A 546 -12.66 12.75 -18.88
N ASP A 547 -13.95 12.95 -19.13
CA ASP A 547 -14.50 12.96 -20.49
C ASP A 547 -14.36 14.36 -21.10
N THR A 548 -13.51 14.44 -22.12
CA THR A 548 -13.25 15.66 -22.91
C THR A 548 -13.86 15.59 -24.32
N LYS A 549 -14.65 14.55 -24.62
CA LYS A 549 -15.39 14.42 -25.89
C LYS A 549 -16.57 15.39 -25.95
N SER A 550 -17.14 15.71 -24.79
CA SER A 550 -18.16 16.75 -24.62
C SER A 550 -17.51 18.09 -24.23
N ILE A 551 -18.15 19.19 -24.61
CA ILE A 551 -17.70 20.54 -24.26
C ILE A 551 -18.88 21.28 -23.58
N PRO A 552 -18.73 21.73 -22.32
CA PRO A 552 -17.56 21.52 -21.45
C PRO A 552 -17.37 20.04 -21.10
N GLY A 553 -16.11 19.64 -20.88
CA GLY A 553 -15.79 18.29 -20.43
C GLY A 553 -16.32 18.03 -19.02
N HIS A 554 -16.43 16.77 -18.60
CA HIS A 554 -16.99 16.42 -17.30
C HIS A 554 -16.36 15.15 -16.73
N TYR A 555 -16.59 14.89 -15.44
CA TYR A 555 -16.14 13.67 -14.79
C TYR A 555 -17.13 12.53 -15.04
N VAL A 556 -16.60 11.36 -15.34
CA VAL A 556 -17.37 10.12 -15.48
C VAL A 556 -16.90 9.12 -14.45
N ILE A 557 -17.85 8.56 -13.70
CA ILE A 557 -17.61 7.60 -12.63
C ILE A 557 -18.31 6.29 -12.99
N TYR A 558 -17.58 5.19 -13.10
CA TYR A 558 -18.18 3.87 -13.28
C TYR A 558 -18.46 3.22 -11.93
N TRP A 559 -19.68 2.73 -11.72
CA TRP A 559 -20.10 2.03 -10.50
C TRP A 559 -20.54 0.60 -10.79
N GLU A 560 -19.90 -0.37 -10.14
CA GLU A 560 -20.46 -1.72 -10.00
C GLU A 560 -21.18 -1.80 -8.65
N LEU A 561 -22.46 -2.19 -8.67
CA LEU A 561 -23.35 -2.16 -7.51
C LEU A 561 -23.69 -3.57 -7.03
N PHE A 562 -23.63 -3.79 -5.72
CA PHE A 562 -24.14 -4.99 -5.09
C PHE A 562 -25.53 -4.70 -4.52
N MET A 563 -26.54 -5.36 -5.08
CA MET A 563 -27.94 -5.24 -4.67
C MET A 563 -28.33 -6.52 -3.93
N LYS A 564 -28.65 -6.42 -2.64
CA LYS A 564 -29.11 -7.59 -1.84
C LYS A 564 -30.50 -8.07 -2.27
N ASP A 565 -31.33 -7.17 -2.81
CA ASP A 565 -32.67 -7.44 -3.30
C ASP A 565 -32.90 -6.67 -4.61
N THR A 566 -33.05 -7.40 -5.72
CA THR A 566 -33.24 -6.81 -7.05
C THR A 566 -34.64 -6.21 -7.24
N SER A 567 -35.58 -6.48 -6.33
CA SER A 567 -36.93 -5.90 -6.37
C SER A 567 -37.00 -4.46 -5.87
N HIS A 568 -35.97 -3.99 -5.14
CA HIS A 568 -35.85 -2.65 -4.56
C HIS A 568 -34.57 -1.96 -5.00
N SER A 569 -34.31 -1.93 -6.32
CA SER A 569 -33.14 -1.24 -6.88
C SER A 569 -33.27 0.29 -6.78
N PRO A 570 -32.14 1.01 -6.66
CA PRO A 570 -32.16 2.48 -6.65
C PRO A 570 -32.71 3.02 -7.98
N THR A 571 -33.62 3.98 -7.90
CA THR A 571 -34.22 4.62 -9.08
C THR A 571 -33.21 5.53 -9.79
N SER A 572 -33.49 5.89 -11.04
CA SER A 572 -32.64 6.85 -11.78
C SER A 572 -32.57 8.20 -11.07
N GLU A 573 -33.66 8.69 -10.48
CA GLU A 573 -33.65 9.91 -9.65
C GLU A 573 -32.67 9.82 -8.47
N VAL A 574 -32.60 8.67 -7.79
CA VAL A 574 -31.65 8.48 -6.67
C VAL A 574 -30.21 8.51 -7.18
N LEU A 575 -29.93 7.86 -8.31
CA LEU A 575 -28.59 7.84 -8.91
C LEU A 575 -28.18 9.22 -9.47
N ASN A 576 -29.10 9.97 -10.06
CA ASN A 576 -28.87 11.37 -10.44
C ASN A 576 -28.56 12.21 -9.19
N GLN A 577 -29.28 12.01 -8.10
CA GLN A 577 -29.00 12.68 -6.84
C GLN A 577 -27.64 12.27 -6.26
N CYS A 578 -27.19 11.02 -6.46
CA CYS A 578 -25.84 10.58 -6.09
C CYS A 578 -24.79 11.41 -6.82
N CYS A 579 -24.98 11.68 -8.12
CA CYS A 579 -24.08 12.56 -8.88
C CYS A 579 -23.96 13.94 -8.21
N LEU A 580 -25.08 14.55 -7.81
CA LEU A 580 -25.07 15.84 -7.13
C LEU A 580 -24.35 15.78 -5.77
N VAL A 581 -24.61 14.76 -4.96
CA VAL A 581 -23.91 14.57 -3.66
C VAL A 581 -22.40 14.42 -3.85
N MET A 582 -21.98 13.75 -4.94
CA MET A 582 -20.57 13.71 -5.31
C MET A 582 -20.04 15.11 -5.64
N GLU A 583 -20.71 15.86 -6.52
CA GLU A 583 -20.30 17.22 -6.88
C GLU A 583 -20.22 18.16 -5.67
N GLU A 584 -21.13 18.05 -4.70
CA GLU A 584 -21.12 18.82 -3.44
C GLU A 584 -19.92 18.51 -2.55
N SER A 585 -19.37 17.29 -2.68
CA SER A 585 -18.25 16.81 -1.89
C SER A 585 -16.89 17.20 -2.49
N LEU A 586 -16.87 17.61 -3.77
CA LEU A 586 -15.66 18.02 -4.46
C LEU A 586 -15.23 19.45 -4.08
N ASN A 587 -13.96 19.77 -4.36
CA ASN A 587 -13.36 21.02 -3.91
C ASN A 587 -13.98 22.28 -4.54
N SER A 588 -13.60 23.43 -3.99
CA SER A 588 -14.13 24.72 -4.40
C SER A 588 -13.87 25.03 -5.87
N VAL A 589 -12.75 24.58 -6.44
CA VAL A 589 -12.40 24.87 -7.84
C VAL A 589 -13.30 24.06 -8.78
N TYR A 590 -13.53 22.78 -8.49
CA TYR A 590 -14.51 21.98 -9.22
C TYR A 590 -15.91 22.61 -9.18
N ARG A 591 -16.40 22.96 -7.99
CA ARG A 591 -17.74 23.56 -7.82
C ARG A 591 -17.84 24.95 -8.47
N GLN A 592 -16.78 25.75 -8.45
CA GLN A 592 -16.71 27.01 -9.19
C GLN A 592 -16.82 26.78 -10.71
N GLY A 593 -16.06 25.80 -11.23
CA GLY A 593 -16.08 25.41 -12.64
C GLY A 593 -17.46 24.95 -13.11
N ARG A 594 -18.25 24.33 -12.22
CA ARG A 594 -19.63 23.91 -12.48
C ARG A 594 -20.67 25.05 -12.43
N VAL A 595 -20.47 26.06 -11.58
CA VAL A 595 -21.50 27.07 -11.25
C VAL A 595 -21.24 28.44 -11.87
N ALA A 596 -20.00 28.92 -11.81
CA ALA A 596 -19.63 30.28 -12.19
C ALA A 596 -18.97 30.33 -13.55
N ASP A 597 -18.01 29.43 -13.79
CA ASP A 597 -17.17 29.48 -14.99
C ASP A 597 -17.77 28.65 -16.14
N ASN A 598 -18.71 27.76 -15.84
CA ASN A 598 -19.28 26.77 -16.76
C ASN A 598 -18.22 26.00 -17.58
N SER A 599 -17.03 25.85 -17.01
CA SER A 599 -15.88 25.17 -17.61
C SER A 599 -15.93 23.66 -17.41
N ILE A 600 -16.79 23.18 -16.51
CA ILE A 600 -16.99 21.76 -16.20
C ILE A 600 -18.48 21.41 -16.39
N GLY A 601 -18.77 20.34 -17.13
CA GLY A 601 -20.11 19.78 -17.32
C GLY A 601 -20.58 18.93 -16.13
N PRO A 602 -21.86 18.53 -16.10
CA PRO A 602 -22.44 17.74 -15.00
C PRO A 602 -21.73 16.39 -14.86
N LEU A 603 -21.39 16.02 -13.61
CA LEU A 603 -20.83 14.72 -13.29
C LEU A 603 -21.76 13.60 -13.72
N GLU A 604 -21.17 12.57 -14.32
CA GLU A 604 -21.85 11.38 -14.82
C GLU A 604 -21.50 10.15 -13.97
N ILE A 605 -22.52 9.36 -13.59
CA ILE A 605 -22.36 8.00 -13.08
C ILE A 605 -22.83 7.01 -14.15
N ARG A 606 -21.94 6.08 -14.51
CA ARG A 606 -22.22 4.94 -15.40
C ARG A 606 -22.30 3.66 -14.56
N VAL A 607 -23.48 3.09 -14.41
CA VAL A 607 -23.64 1.82 -13.69
C VAL A 607 -23.26 0.68 -14.63
N VAL A 608 -22.35 -0.20 -14.21
CA VAL A 608 -21.88 -1.34 -15.00
C VAL A 608 -22.44 -2.67 -14.47
N LYS A 609 -22.39 -3.73 -15.29
CA LYS A 609 -22.83 -5.08 -14.92
C LYS A 609 -21.99 -5.66 -13.77
N ASN A 610 -22.58 -6.56 -12.98
CA ASN A 610 -21.82 -7.32 -11.98
C ASN A 610 -20.75 -8.18 -12.66
N GLY A 611 -19.53 -8.18 -12.13
CA GLY A 611 -18.36 -8.84 -12.71
C GLY A 611 -17.56 -7.97 -13.68
N THR A 612 -17.96 -6.72 -13.94
CA THR A 612 -17.22 -5.83 -14.86
C THR A 612 -15.81 -5.55 -14.35
N PHE A 613 -15.66 -5.24 -13.05
CA PHE A 613 -14.33 -4.99 -12.49
C PHE A 613 -13.49 -6.27 -12.34
N GLU A 614 -14.13 -7.45 -12.33
CA GLU A 614 -13.44 -8.74 -12.43
C GLU A 614 -12.86 -8.92 -13.84
N GLU A 615 -13.63 -8.66 -14.89
CA GLU A 615 -13.13 -8.68 -16.28
C GLU A 615 -12.05 -7.62 -16.52
N LEU A 616 -12.20 -6.42 -15.96
CA LEU A 616 -11.18 -5.37 -16.04
C LEU A 616 -9.87 -5.81 -15.39
N MET A 617 -9.98 -6.46 -14.23
CA MET A 617 -8.83 -7.01 -13.53
C MET A 617 -8.18 -8.14 -14.32
N ASP A 618 -8.95 -9.06 -14.90
CA ASP A 618 -8.43 -10.14 -15.74
C ASP A 618 -7.75 -9.61 -16.99
N TYR A 619 -8.32 -8.57 -17.61
CA TYR A 619 -7.67 -7.85 -18.71
C TYR A 619 -6.32 -7.28 -18.27
N ALA A 620 -6.26 -6.59 -17.13
CA ALA A 620 -5.00 -6.06 -16.62
C ALA A 620 -3.98 -7.17 -16.31
N ILE A 621 -4.41 -8.29 -15.72
CA ILE A 621 -3.56 -9.45 -15.43
C ILE A 621 -3.01 -10.04 -16.73
N SER A 622 -3.84 -10.16 -17.79
CA SER A 622 -3.41 -10.65 -19.10
C SER A 622 -2.29 -9.78 -19.72
N ARG A 623 -2.23 -8.50 -19.34
CA ARG A 623 -1.18 -7.55 -19.76
C ARG A 623 -0.02 -7.43 -18.77
N GLY A 624 0.08 -8.33 -17.79
CA GLY A 624 1.19 -8.39 -16.83
C GLY A 624 0.96 -7.62 -15.52
N ALA A 625 -0.26 -7.16 -15.24
CA ALA A 625 -0.61 -6.63 -13.92
C ALA A 625 -0.58 -7.74 -12.86
N SER A 626 -0.28 -7.36 -11.62
CA SER A 626 -0.07 -8.33 -10.54
C SER A 626 -1.37 -8.64 -9.81
N ILE A 627 -1.84 -9.89 -9.77
CA ILE A 627 -3.02 -10.32 -8.98
C ILE A 627 -3.05 -9.78 -7.53
N ASN A 628 -1.87 -9.67 -6.89
CA ASN A 628 -1.71 -9.36 -5.47
C ASN A 628 -1.47 -7.90 -5.19
N GLN A 629 -1.19 -7.12 -6.22
CA GLN A 629 -1.00 -5.68 -6.11
C GLN A 629 -2.04 -4.93 -6.94
N TYR A 630 -2.89 -5.66 -7.67
CA TYR A 630 -3.93 -5.06 -8.47
C TYR A 630 -4.91 -4.40 -7.52
N LYS A 631 -4.95 -3.09 -7.65
CA LYS A 631 -5.99 -2.22 -7.14
C LYS A 631 -6.68 -1.70 -8.38
N VAL A 632 -8.01 -1.66 -8.37
CA VAL A 632 -8.74 -1.01 -9.45
C VAL A 632 -8.21 0.42 -9.56
N PRO A 633 -7.70 0.83 -10.73
CA PRO A 633 -7.19 2.18 -10.91
C PRO A 633 -8.34 3.16 -10.67
N ARG A 634 -8.13 4.16 -9.81
CA ARG A 634 -9.18 5.14 -9.50
C ARG A 634 -9.46 6.11 -10.63
N CYS A 635 -8.51 6.28 -11.53
CA CYS A 635 -8.68 6.95 -12.80
C CYS A 635 -8.10 6.10 -13.93
N VAL A 636 -8.82 5.98 -15.04
CA VAL A 636 -8.40 5.29 -16.25
C VAL A 636 -8.33 6.27 -17.41
N ASN A 637 -7.32 6.13 -18.26
CA ASN A 637 -7.17 6.93 -19.48
C ASN A 637 -6.59 6.07 -20.63
N PHE A 638 -6.80 4.75 -20.54
CA PHE A 638 -6.33 3.81 -21.55
C PHE A 638 -7.54 3.33 -22.36
N GLU A 639 -7.55 3.66 -23.64
CA GLU A 639 -8.71 3.52 -24.52
C GLU A 639 -9.30 2.09 -24.53
N PRO A 640 -8.53 0.99 -24.63
CA PRO A 640 -9.09 -0.36 -24.53
C PRO A 640 -9.78 -0.70 -23.20
N ILE A 641 -9.33 -0.09 -22.10
CA ILE A 641 -9.99 -0.25 -20.79
C ILE A 641 -11.31 0.53 -20.76
N MET A 642 -11.33 1.72 -21.34
CA MET A 642 -12.55 2.53 -21.44
C MET A 642 -13.58 1.84 -22.34
N GLU A 643 -13.17 1.26 -23.46
CA GLU A 643 -14.06 0.47 -24.33
C GLU A 643 -14.65 -0.74 -23.60
N LEU A 644 -13.84 -1.46 -22.81
CA LEU A 644 -14.32 -2.57 -21.99
C LEU A 644 -15.39 -2.09 -20.98
N LEU A 645 -15.09 -1.01 -20.24
CA LEU A 645 -16.02 -0.45 -19.26
C LEU A 645 -17.33 0.03 -19.92
N ASP A 646 -17.22 0.78 -21.03
CA ASP A 646 -18.37 1.28 -21.79
C ASP A 646 -19.24 0.15 -22.36
N SER A 647 -18.63 -0.96 -22.81
CA SER A 647 -19.37 -2.13 -23.29
C SER A 647 -20.20 -2.82 -22.20
N MET A 648 -19.88 -2.56 -20.92
CA MET A 648 -20.51 -3.17 -19.76
C MET A 648 -21.48 -2.23 -19.04
N VAL A 649 -21.70 -1.01 -19.56
CA VAL A 649 -22.64 -0.05 -18.97
C VAL A 649 -24.09 -0.51 -19.13
N VAL A 650 -24.83 -0.45 -18.04
CA VAL A 650 -26.25 -0.76 -17.92
C VAL A 650 -27.10 0.51 -17.96
N SER A 651 -26.63 1.59 -17.34
CA SER A 651 -27.36 2.87 -17.31
C SER A 651 -26.44 4.07 -17.06
N TYR A 652 -26.89 5.24 -17.49
CA TYR A 652 -26.18 6.52 -17.45
C TYR A 652 -27.00 7.52 -16.62
N HIS A 653 -26.35 8.24 -15.71
CA HIS A 653 -27.00 9.17 -14.79
C HIS A 653 -26.16 10.44 -14.67
N PHE A 654 -26.80 11.61 -14.72
CA PHE A 654 -26.12 12.90 -14.66
C PHE A 654 -26.61 13.71 -13.47
N SER A 655 -25.75 14.56 -12.94
CA SER A 655 -26.14 15.50 -11.88
C SER A 655 -27.32 16.39 -12.33
N PRO A 656 -28.45 16.39 -11.60
CA PRO A 656 -29.67 17.09 -12.01
C PRO A 656 -29.60 18.61 -11.77
N ALA A 657 -28.62 19.07 -11.00
CA ALA A 657 -28.40 20.48 -10.68
C ALA A 657 -26.91 20.78 -10.55
N ALA A 658 -26.54 22.04 -10.53
CA ALA A 658 -25.16 22.44 -10.19
C ALA A 658 -24.96 22.35 -8.66
N PRO A 659 -23.75 22.03 -8.18
CA PRO A 659 -23.45 22.01 -6.75
C PRO A 659 -23.48 23.42 -6.16
N HIS A 660 -23.56 23.55 -4.84
CA HIS A 660 -23.54 24.86 -4.19
C HIS A 660 -22.13 25.46 -4.23
N TRP A 661 -22.01 26.70 -4.69
CA TRP A 661 -20.76 27.46 -4.67
C TRP A 661 -20.99 28.95 -4.41
N THR A 662 -20.12 29.57 -3.62
CA THR A 662 -20.10 31.01 -3.34
C THR A 662 -18.64 31.51 -3.33
N PRO A 663 -18.37 32.77 -3.71
CA PRO A 663 -17.02 33.35 -3.69
C PRO A 663 -16.38 33.44 -2.30
N GLU A 664 -17.18 33.41 -1.25
CA GLU A 664 -16.74 33.48 0.16
C GLU A 664 -16.09 32.16 0.59
N ARG A 665 -14.85 32.22 1.11
CA ARG A 665 -14.17 31.06 1.72
C ARG A 665 -15.05 30.53 2.86
N ARG A 666 -15.44 29.25 2.82
CA ARG A 666 -16.10 28.56 3.96
C ARG A 666 -15.18 28.65 5.18
N THR A 667 -15.38 29.66 6.03
CA THR A 667 -14.95 29.60 7.42
C THR A 667 -15.83 28.54 8.05
N MET A 668 -15.23 27.49 8.60
CA MET A 668 -15.93 26.42 9.28
C MET A 668 -16.69 27.00 10.49
N ARG A 669 -17.91 27.49 10.27
CA ARG A 669 -18.83 27.81 11.36
C ARG A 669 -19.30 26.47 11.92
N MET A 670 -18.79 26.10 13.09
CA MET A 670 -19.38 25.05 13.91
C MET A 670 -20.86 25.38 14.12
N TYR A 671 -21.74 24.64 13.45
CA TYR A 671 -23.14 24.62 13.83
C TYR A 671 -23.26 23.80 15.12
N PHE A 672 -23.27 24.48 16.26
CA PHE A 672 -23.80 23.89 17.49
C PHE A 672 -25.30 23.66 17.27
N CYS A 673 -25.71 22.40 17.22
CA CYS A 673 -27.12 22.02 17.27
C CYS A 673 -27.65 22.26 18.69
N ALA A 674 -27.99 23.51 19.01
CA ALA A 674 -28.81 23.81 20.17
C ALA A 674 -30.28 23.65 19.77
N ARG A 675 -30.94 22.60 20.27
CA ARG A 675 -32.40 22.48 20.23
C ARG A 675 -33.00 23.63 21.05
N ALA A 676 -33.40 24.71 20.38
CA ALA A 676 -34.25 25.74 20.96
C ALA A 676 -35.72 25.36 20.73
N THR A 677 -36.43 24.99 21.80
CA THR A 677 -37.88 24.84 21.81
C THR A 677 -38.51 26.22 21.93
N TYR A 678 -39.16 26.69 20.87
CA TYR A 678 -39.88 27.97 20.87
C TYR A 678 -41.32 27.75 21.38
N SER A 679 -41.71 28.48 22.43
CA SER A 679 -43.10 28.60 22.85
C SER A 679 -43.54 30.04 22.62
N VAL A 680 -44.45 30.27 21.68
CA VAL A 680 -45.07 31.57 21.43
C VAL A 680 -46.22 31.72 22.41
N ARG A 681 -46.14 32.71 23.32
CA ARG A 681 -47.29 33.15 24.14
C ARG A 681 -47.54 34.64 23.89
N ASP A 682 -48.78 34.94 23.54
CA ASP A 682 -49.42 36.25 23.36
C ASP A 682 -48.97 37.14 22.19
N THR A 683 -49.78 37.11 21.13
CA THR A 683 -49.88 38.16 20.10
C THR A 683 -50.95 39.17 20.53
N ARG A 684 -50.55 40.42 20.83
CA ARG A 684 -51.51 41.55 20.93
C ARG A 684 -51.38 42.45 19.70
N LEU A 685 -52.42 42.45 18.87
CA LEU A 685 -52.63 43.41 17.80
C LEU A 685 -53.20 44.71 18.39
N VAL A 686 -52.48 45.82 18.26
CA VAL A 686 -53.03 47.16 18.51
C VAL A 686 -53.29 47.81 17.15
N TYR A 687 -54.56 48.10 16.87
CA TYR A 687 -54.98 48.82 15.67
C TYR A 687 -54.79 50.32 15.86
N ASN A 688 -53.94 50.94 15.05
CA ASN A 688 -54.15 52.32 14.64
C ASN A 688 -53.59 52.54 13.22
N SER A 689 -54.30 53.38 12.46
CA SER A 689 -54.14 53.53 11.01
C SER A 689 -52.79 54.12 10.60
N GLN A 690 -52.14 53.44 9.65
CA GLN A 690 -50.86 53.74 8.98
C GLN A 690 -49.60 53.22 9.71
N ILE A 691 -48.90 52.31 9.02
CA ILE A 691 -47.64 51.60 9.35
C ILE A 691 -47.81 50.34 10.22
N ARG A 692 -47.51 49.16 9.66
CA ARG A 692 -47.41 47.88 10.39
C ARG A 692 -46.00 47.71 10.94
N ILE A 693 -45.82 47.79 12.26
CA ILE A 693 -44.61 47.33 12.96
C ILE A 693 -45.01 46.17 13.86
N CYS A 694 -44.39 45.00 13.68
CA CYS A 694 -44.55 43.86 14.55
C CYS A 694 -43.36 43.84 15.52
N ILE A 695 -43.58 44.11 16.81
CA ILE A 695 -42.53 44.00 17.84
C ILE A 695 -42.72 42.65 18.53
N VAL A 696 -41.80 41.73 18.30
CA VAL A 696 -41.73 40.45 19.03
C VAL A 696 -40.67 40.59 20.12
N ARG A 697 -41.07 40.41 21.38
CA ARG A 697 -40.14 40.35 22.52
C ARG A 697 -39.74 38.89 22.73
N VAL A 698 -38.46 38.58 22.61
CA VAL A 698 -37.91 37.23 22.83
C VAL A 698 -37.02 37.27 24.07
N ASP A 699 -37.44 36.62 25.15
CA ASP A 699 -36.59 36.40 26.33
C ASP A 699 -35.88 35.04 26.18
N VAL A 700 -34.55 35.06 26.18
CA VAL A 700 -33.70 33.85 26.07
C VAL A 700 -33.19 33.47 27.46
N LEU A 701 -33.58 32.29 27.96
CA LEU A 701 -33.07 31.72 29.20
C LEU A 701 -31.93 30.74 28.87
N LEU A 702 -30.70 31.08 29.25
CA LEU A 702 -29.52 30.21 29.11
C LEU A 702 -29.22 29.54 30.46
N THR A 703 -29.32 28.22 30.52
CA THR A 703 -28.85 27.41 31.66
C THR A 703 -27.74 26.46 31.19
N GLY A 704 -26.52 26.64 31.72
CA GLY A 704 -25.41 25.69 31.52
C GLY A 704 -24.02 26.32 31.66
N SER A 705 -23.28 25.89 32.69
CA SER A 705 -21.99 26.38 33.18
C SER A 705 -20.76 25.98 32.35
N CYS A 706 -19.90 26.94 31.98
CA CYS A 706 -18.50 27.13 32.46
C CYS A 706 -17.58 27.86 31.45
N VAL A 707 -16.82 28.83 32.01
CA VAL A 707 -15.57 29.50 31.55
C VAL A 707 -15.62 30.35 30.28
N THR A 708 -15.73 31.67 30.50
CA THR A 708 -15.54 32.76 29.54
C THR A 708 -14.06 33.03 29.24
N ASN A 709 -13.68 33.03 27.95
CA ASN A 709 -12.63 33.92 27.45
C ASN A 709 -13.27 34.86 26.43
N LEU A 710 -13.20 36.16 26.72
CA LEU A 710 -13.76 37.26 25.94
C LEU A 710 -12.92 37.56 24.70
N PHE A 711 -13.54 37.60 23.52
CA PHE A 711 -13.09 38.43 22.39
C PHE A 711 -14.30 39.11 21.73
N PRO A 712 -14.18 40.39 21.34
CA PRO A 712 -15.31 41.20 20.87
C PRO A 712 -15.63 40.88 19.40
N VAL A 713 -16.91 40.62 19.10
CA VAL A 713 -17.42 40.56 17.72
C VAL A 713 -18.09 41.90 17.42
N THR A 714 -17.48 42.66 16.52
CA THR A 714 -18.06 43.86 15.91
C THR A 714 -19.15 43.42 14.92
N LEU A 715 -20.38 43.89 15.12
CA LEU A 715 -21.46 43.79 14.13
C LEU A 715 -21.19 44.80 13.01
N LEU A 716 -21.10 44.32 11.77
CA LEU A 716 -21.25 45.14 10.58
C LEU A 716 -22.53 44.69 9.88
N ASP A 717 -23.50 45.60 9.85
CA ASP A 717 -24.71 45.53 9.03
C ASP A 717 -24.31 45.64 7.56
N HIS A 718 -24.77 44.69 6.72
CA HIS A 718 -25.44 44.97 5.44
C HIS A 718 -26.08 43.71 4.86
#